data_AF-A0A7M7N0G0-F1
#
_entry.id   AF-A0A7M7N0G0-F1
#
_cell.length_a   1.000
_cell.length_b   1.000
_cell.length_c   1.000
_cell.angle_alpha   90.00
_cell.angle_beta   90.00
_cell.angle_gamma   90.00
#
_symmetry.space_group_name_H-M   'P 1'
#
loop_
_entity.id
_entity.type
_entity.pdbx_description
1 polymer ?
#
loop_
_entity_poly.entity_id
_entity_poly.type
_entity_poly.pdbx_seq_one_letter_code
_entity_poly.pdbx_strand_id
1 'polypeptide(L)'
;MYLDTGRDITARFRDADCIEISVQDEIATCITSSIPENEEVSVTLAMTFDGEERQFSGYDFTYMPNPRIEYIDRTTSIMSGGPDITLTGVRFDLIQEPRIVVTSLTTDASNSELCNGTETILTCPTPSFPDDAIPARRRRATDDAMIANLSFDFDGNVIDGGTIEYFPDPVYESFSGNSRIYESDNKRLEITGMDLTLASTEDDVLVLLGPDGECTVDDLEMNVLRCQLPDNQPQAGNLNGTLGQGDAKNLPAVTVLHGNLRFYPGFVSAWSATGDSLVLAIVISSVVGLIVIITLIIILLWWSRKEQRYLQRARGEVEMVRSNMMNRIREVGTTSLDVSVADDRTQKHGVPFRGHVHCLTMMLFNGLGVHPETTDPEYMEDFMEHSVISFYRMLKKKEVLTDFIRQLERKKEGRGREREIIASLLAITFVSEGKSIHFTDVVMSLVEDEVRMASESSREMDTLFTNTETIAEKLVSSWFTLFMFSYLKVYAFYPLYMLYQAIKTQTEKGPIDEGTGEAYYTLEFNKLFDQTVEFHSLGLDVVDEDGQVYLHVNVLDVDSVKQVKKKVLDCAWRRGYCLKPRDVDAVDLVLVQTHQQSILLRETSEAQGKIIANTMNSYGIQDEYRVALIPKQHGEGDGYQALDLKEVASDKYVSLQYVTDEDVLDSHLPQQGSKVIHLKDLEQSKMKESTMPDHIQQKRADLDRNLAFPHMLTMKASISPYVDGIFEVMFKMPAKVPLPIKHLFDTFDGLAVKYGEAYAKDWKKNCLSNFWRSVLTNLPSLFEMPRSETANSCVDILADALKHATKTISLKQGESDHLPYYNEHPLQRKMVMDYCNEIANQPKLRPIKLNRACSNISKEFKDQFSHLSNMMHLYNLTKSDVENLFK
;
A
#
# COMPACT_ATOMS: atom_id res chain seq x y z
N MET A 1 11.54 62.85 -27.69
CA MET A 1 10.28 63.23 -27.01
C MET A 1 10.70 63.42 -25.57
N TYR A 2 10.67 64.65 -25.05
CA TYR A 2 11.19 64.91 -23.71
C TYR A 2 10.16 64.41 -22.69
N LEU A 3 10.46 63.34 -21.98
CA LEU A 3 9.54 62.73 -21.01
C LEU A 3 9.52 63.48 -19.67
N ASP A 4 10.47 64.38 -19.42
CA ASP A 4 10.58 65.21 -18.21
C ASP A 4 9.70 66.49 -18.26
N THR A 5 8.87 66.64 -19.29
CA THR A 5 7.99 67.82 -19.44
C THR A 5 6.73 67.70 -18.58
N GLY A 6 6.87 67.92 -17.28
CA GLY A 6 5.75 67.94 -16.33
C GLY A 6 6.23 67.99 -14.87
N ARG A 7 5.38 68.44 -13.94
CA ARG A 7 5.66 68.37 -12.49
C ARG A 7 5.08 67.11 -11.86
N ASP A 8 3.94 66.66 -12.36
CA ASP A 8 3.26 65.44 -11.92
C ASP A 8 3.17 64.47 -13.09
N ILE A 9 3.96 63.40 -13.03
CA ILE A 9 4.09 62.41 -14.10
C ILE A 9 3.75 61.04 -13.52
N THR A 10 2.71 60.41 -14.06
CA THR A 10 2.30 59.05 -13.68
C THR A 10 2.24 58.16 -14.91
N ALA A 11 2.46 56.86 -14.72
CA ALA A 11 2.35 55.87 -15.77
C ALA A 11 1.47 54.71 -15.30
N ARG A 12 0.69 54.16 -16.21
CA ARG A 12 -0.14 52.97 -15.97
C ARG A 12 -0.20 52.08 -17.20
N PHE A 13 -0.37 50.80 -16.95
CA PHE A 13 -0.57 49.75 -17.94
C PHE A 13 -1.99 49.22 -17.78
N ARG A 14 -2.94 49.77 -18.55
CA ARG A 14 -4.40 49.56 -18.39
C ARG A 14 -4.88 49.97 -16.99
N ASP A 15 -5.08 49.00 -16.09
CA ASP A 15 -5.58 49.19 -14.72
C ASP A 15 -4.47 49.06 -13.66
N ALA A 16 -3.24 48.73 -14.07
CA ALA A 16 -2.08 48.61 -13.18
C ALA A 16 -1.26 49.89 -13.17
N ASP A 17 -1.16 50.53 -12.02
CA ASP A 17 -0.33 51.71 -11.82
C ASP A 17 1.15 51.32 -11.78
N CYS A 18 2.01 52.17 -12.35
CA CYS A 18 3.45 52.07 -12.23
C CYS A 18 3.95 52.84 -11.01
N ILE A 19 4.54 52.11 -10.08
CA ILE A 19 5.06 52.58 -8.79
C ILE A 19 6.56 52.88 -8.97
N GLU A 20 7.11 53.77 -8.15
CA GLU A 20 8.54 54.16 -8.17
C GLU A 20 9.02 54.68 -9.55
N ILE A 21 8.18 55.48 -10.21
CA ILE A 21 8.55 56.06 -11.50
C ILE A 21 9.70 57.07 -11.36
N SER A 22 10.74 56.86 -12.16
CA SER A 22 11.88 57.76 -12.35
C SER A 22 11.96 58.13 -13.82
N VAL A 23 11.89 59.43 -14.12
CA VAL A 23 11.79 59.95 -15.49
C VAL A 23 13.01 60.82 -15.80
N GLN A 24 13.64 60.53 -16.94
CA GLN A 24 14.70 61.33 -17.57
C GLN A 24 14.20 61.83 -18.93
N ASP A 25 14.98 62.69 -19.61
CA ASP A 25 14.62 63.29 -20.90
C ASP A 25 14.09 62.27 -21.93
N GLU A 26 14.64 61.06 -22.01
CA GLU A 26 14.26 60.06 -23.01
C GLU A 26 13.84 58.69 -22.43
N ILE A 27 13.99 58.47 -21.12
CA ILE A 27 13.79 57.17 -20.48
C ILE A 27 12.96 57.35 -19.21
N ALA A 28 11.94 56.51 -19.02
CA ALA A 28 11.24 56.36 -17.75
C ALA A 28 11.39 54.91 -17.26
N THR A 29 11.72 54.73 -15.99
CA THR A 29 11.80 53.41 -15.32
C THR A 29 10.80 53.38 -14.18
N CYS A 30 10.02 52.31 -14.07
CA CYS A 30 9.04 52.14 -13.00
C CYS A 30 8.74 50.65 -12.77
N ILE A 31 8.14 50.32 -11.63
CA ILE A 31 7.71 48.97 -11.26
C ILE A 31 6.19 48.90 -11.42
N THR A 32 5.72 48.07 -12.33
CA THR A 32 4.29 47.93 -12.55
C THR A 32 3.63 47.03 -11.50
N SER A 33 2.41 47.37 -11.09
CA SER A 33 1.61 46.57 -10.15
C SER A 33 0.95 45.35 -10.83
N SER A 34 0.45 44.40 -10.04
CA SER A 34 -0.23 43.21 -10.56
C SER A 34 -1.62 43.52 -11.11
N ILE A 35 -2.06 42.74 -12.10
CA ILE A 35 -3.43 42.77 -12.62
C ILE A 35 -4.24 41.57 -12.07
N PRO A 36 -5.58 41.66 -11.97
CA PRO A 36 -6.41 40.59 -11.43
C PRO A 36 -6.51 39.34 -12.32
N GLU A 37 -6.26 39.49 -13.62
CA GLU A 37 -6.35 38.43 -14.62
C GLU A 37 -5.10 37.53 -14.53
N ASN A 38 -5.28 36.23 -14.21
CA ASN A 38 -4.18 35.25 -14.17
C ASN A 38 -3.93 34.60 -15.54
N GLU A 39 -3.92 35.43 -16.59
CA GLU A 39 -3.76 35.04 -18.00
C GLU A 39 -2.66 35.88 -18.65
N GLU A 40 -2.15 35.45 -19.80
CA GLU A 40 -1.22 36.24 -20.59
C GLU A 40 -1.95 37.43 -21.23
N VAL A 41 -1.60 38.65 -20.84
CA VAL A 41 -2.28 39.87 -21.30
C VAL A 41 -1.27 40.95 -21.68
N SER A 42 -1.26 41.32 -22.95
CA SER A 42 -0.51 42.48 -23.44
C SER A 42 -1.32 43.76 -23.28
N VAL A 43 -0.73 44.77 -22.65
CA VAL A 43 -1.35 46.08 -22.41
C VAL A 43 -0.43 47.22 -22.85
N THR A 44 -1.03 48.28 -23.36
CA THR A 44 -0.31 49.48 -23.83
C THR A 44 -0.02 50.44 -22.67
N LEU A 45 1.13 51.09 -22.72
CA LEU A 45 1.49 52.18 -21.80
C LEU A 45 0.59 53.42 -21.98
N ALA A 46 0.06 53.93 -20.87
CA ALA A 46 -0.52 55.26 -20.77
C ALA A 46 0.24 56.08 -19.73
N MET A 47 0.66 57.29 -20.09
CA MET A 47 1.30 58.22 -19.15
C MET A 47 0.46 59.49 -19.02
N THR A 48 0.39 60.05 -17.82
CA THR A 48 -0.27 61.32 -17.53
C THR A 48 0.79 62.37 -17.21
N PHE A 49 0.72 63.53 -17.86
CA PHE A 49 1.61 64.68 -17.60
C PHE A 49 0.77 65.87 -17.15
N ASP A 50 0.92 66.29 -15.89
CA ASP A 50 0.16 67.40 -15.29
C ASP A 50 -1.37 67.28 -15.49
N GLY A 51 -1.90 66.04 -15.47
CA GLY A 51 -3.32 65.72 -15.62
C GLY A 51 -3.79 65.37 -17.04
N GLU A 52 -2.93 65.50 -18.06
CA GLU A 52 -3.26 65.11 -19.44
C GLU A 52 -2.72 63.70 -19.77
N GLU A 53 -3.62 62.76 -20.08
CA GLU A 53 -3.27 61.38 -20.41
C GLU A 53 -2.86 61.23 -21.89
N ARG A 54 -1.76 60.52 -22.14
CA ARG A 54 -1.30 60.11 -23.46
C ARG A 54 -1.08 58.61 -23.52
N GLN A 55 -1.68 57.97 -24.52
CA GLN A 55 -1.42 56.57 -24.84
C GLN A 55 -0.25 56.45 -25.82
N PHE A 56 0.64 55.51 -25.56
CA PHE A 56 1.83 55.24 -26.35
C PHE A 56 1.65 53.93 -27.13
N SER A 57 1.09 54.03 -28.33
CA SER A 57 0.94 52.88 -29.24
C SER A 57 2.31 52.38 -29.70
N GLY A 58 2.65 51.13 -29.39
CA GLY A 58 3.95 50.51 -29.69
C GLY A 58 4.86 50.28 -28.47
N TYR A 59 4.41 50.67 -27.27
CA TYR A 59 5.05 50.35 -25.99
C TYR A 59 4.12 49.43 -25.20
N ASP A 60 4.18 48.15 -25.53
CA ASP A 60 3.33 47.13 -24.95
C ASP A 60 4.09 46.37 -23.86
N PHE A 61 3.43 46.10 -22.75
CA PHE A 61 3.91 45.24 -21.67
C PHE A 61 3.02 44.01 -21.57
N THR A 62 3.61 42.82 -21.53
CA THR A 62 2.87 41.57 -21.40
C THR A 62 2.95 41.07 -19.97
N TYR A 63 1.81 41.08 -19.29
CA TYR A 63 1.66 40.35 -18.03
C TYR A 63 1.60 38.86 -18.32
N MET A 64 2.36 38.10 -17.56
CA MET A 64 2.39 36.64 -17.61
C MET A 64 1.93 36.09 -16.25
N PRO A 65 1.27 34.93 -16.21
CA PRO A 65 0.90 34.31 -14.94
C PRO A 65 2.13 33.86 -14.15
N ASN A 66 2.07 33.97 -12.82
CA ASN A 66 3.19 33.74 -11.89
C ASN A 66 3.94 32.41 -12.12
N PRO A 67 5.25 32.39 -11.84
CA PRO A 67 6.06 31.16 -11.86
C PRO A 67 5.50 30.11 -10.91
N ARG A 68 5.63 28.84 -11.30
CA ARG A 68 5.14 27.70 -10.50
C ARG A 68 6.19 26.62 -10.40
N ILE A 69 6.42 26.16 -9.17
CA ILE A 69 7.23 24.97 -8.88
C ILE A 69 6.33 23.73 -9.06
N GLU A 70 6.79 22.78 -9.86
CA GLU A 70 6.12 21.49 -10.08
C GLU A 70 6.78 20.37 -9.28
N TYR A 71 8.10 20.44 -9.11
CA TYR A 71 8.89 19.42 -8.42
C TYR A 71 10.12 20.01 -7.73
N ILE A 72 10.47 19.47 -6.57
CA ILE A 72 11.68 19.77 -5.79
C ILE A 72 12.45 18.45 -5.67
N ASP A 73 13.71 18.41 -6.09
CA ASP A 73 14.50 17.17 -6.15
C ASP A 73 14.87 16.59 -4.78
N ARG A 74 15.18 17.44 -3.81
CA ARG A 74 15.58 17.08 -2.44
C ARG A 74 15.18 18.16 -1.43
N THR A 75 15.01 17.76 -0.18
CA THR A 75 14.67 18.67 0.94
C THR A 75 15.55 18.38 2.17
N THR A 76 16.84 18.12 1.92
CA THR A 76 17.85 17.84 2.94
C THR A 76 19.10 18.69 2.69
N SER A 77 19.81 19.07 3.76
CA SER A 77 21.08 19.80 3.67
C SER A 77 21.96 19.55 4.91
N ILE A 78 23.20 20.04 4.88
CA ILE A 78 24.13 20.04 6.03
C ILE A 78 24.00 21.35 6.81
N MET A 79 24.35 21.38 8.10
CA MET A 79 24.23 22.56 8.98
C MET A 79 24.81 23.85 8.37
N SER A 80 25.93 23.75 7.65
CA SER A 80 26.61 24.88 7.00
C SER A 80 26.00 25.28 5.64
N GLY A 81 25.03 24.51 5.13
CA GLY A 81 24.42 24.71 3.82
C GLY A 81 25.39 24.44 2.66
N GLY A 82 24.93 24.72 1.45
CA GLY A 82 25.70 24.61 0.22
C GLY A 82 25.24 23.53 -0.75
N PRO A 83 24.77 22.34 -0.32
CA PRO A 83 24.16 21.38 -1.25
C PRO A 83 23.05 22.04 -2.06
N ASP A 84 23.04 21.76 -3.36
CA ASP A 84 22.14 22.39 -4.32
C ASP A 84 20.78 21.66 -4.34
N ILE A 85 19.70 22.44 -4.28
CA ILE A 85 18.33 21.97 -4.52
C ILE A 85 17.92 22.38 -5.92
N THR A 86 17.46 21.41 -6.72
CA THR A 86 16.97 21.62 -8.07
C THR A 86 15.44 21.70 -8.09
N LEU A 87 14.91 22.84 -8.48
CA LEU A 87 13.50 23.08 -8.69
C LEU A 87 13.18 22.89 -10.18
N THR A 88 12.17 22.09 -10.48
CA THR A 88 11.59 21.99 -11.82
C THR A 88 10.22 22.65 -11.84
N GLY A 89 9.97 23.47 -12.84
CA GLY A 89 8.73 24.24 -12.93
C GLY A 89 8.60 24.96 -14.25
N VAL A 90 7.81 26.02 -14.24
CA VAL A 90 7.53 26.83 -15.42
C VAL A 90 7.70 28.31 -15.12
N ARG A 91 8.22 29.04 -16.11
CA ARG A 91 8.33 30.50 -16.15
C ARG A 91 9.26 31.10 -15.10
N PHE A 92 10.33 30.40 -14.75
CA PHE A 92 11.35 30.92 -13.85
C PHE A 92 12.19 32.03 -14.49
N ASP A 93 12.17 32.15 -15.82
CA ASP A 93 12.78 33.25 -16.58
C ASP A 93 12.12 34.62 -16.32
N LEU A 94 10.91 34.64 -15.77
CA LEU A 94 10.22 35.86 -15.37
C LEU A 94 10.75 36.46 -14.05
N ILE A 95 11.52 35.70 -13.28
CA ILE A 95 12.01 36.08 -11.96
C ILE A 95 13.36 36.77 -12.10
N GLN A 96 13.53 37.92 -11.46
CA GLN A 96 14.78 38.69 -11.47
C GLN A 96 15.76 38.17 -10.41
N GLU A 97 15.29 37.97 -9.17
CA GLU A 97 16.12 37.49 -8.06
C GLU A 97 15.47 36.30 -7.34
N PRO A 98 15.45 35.09 -7.94
CA PRO A 98 14.89 33.92 -7.28
C PRO A 98 15.73 33.54 -6.06
N ARG A 99 15.10 33.44 -4.89
CA ARG A 99 15.78 33.16 -3.62
C ARG A 99 15.19 31.96 -2.91
N ILE A 100 16.05 31.09 -2.40
CA ILE A 100 15.67 30.08 -1.41
C ILE A 100 15.78 30.70 -0.02
N VAL A 101 14.76 30.49 0.81
CA VAL A 101 14.67 31.07 2.16
C VAL A 101 14.34 29.96 3.15
N VAL A 102 15.21 29.81 4.15
CA VAL A 102 15.07 28.84 5.24
C VAL A 102 14.84 29.58 6.54
N THR A 103 13.76 29.23 7.24
CA THR A 103 13.35 29.89 8.49
C THR A 103 13.30 28.90 9.65
N SER A 104 13.96 29.23 10.77
CA SER A 104 13.94 28.42 11.99
C SER A 104 12.51 28.34 12.55
N LEU A 105 12.07 27.12 12.86
CA LEU A 105 10.81 26.86 13.54
C LEU A 105 10.77 27.37 14.99
N THR A 106 11.92 27.74 15.56
CA THR A 106 12.03 28.06 17.00
C THR A 106 12.31 29.53 17.30
N THR A 107 12.95 30.25 16.39
CA THR A 107 13.42 31.63 16.63
C THR A 107 12.97 32.62 15.56
N ASP A 108 12.27 32.16 14.52
CA ASP A 108 11.90 32.93 13.33
C ASP A 108 13.10 33.55 12.59
N ALA A 109 14.35 33.16 12.93
CA ALA A 109 15.53 33.56 12.19
C ALA A 109 15.49 32.95 10.79
N SER A 110 15.85 33.72 9.77
CA SER A 110 15.82 33.29 8.37
C SER A 110 17.14 33.58 7.67
N ASN A 111 17.63 32.60 6.90
CA ASN A 111 18.74 32.77 5.98
C ASN A 111 18.27 32.52 4.55
N SER A 112 18.94 33.14 3.58
CA SER A 112 18.55 33.06 2.17
C SER A 112 19.76 33.03 1.25
N GLU A 113 19.64 32.33 0.14
CA GLU A 113 20.64 32.30 -0.94
C GLU A 113 19.98 32.54 -2.30
N LEU A 114 20.74 33.04 -3.28
CA LEU A 114 20.26 33.21 -4.65
C LEU A 114 20.26 31.89 -5.41
N CYS A 115 19.17 31.62 -6.10
CA CYS A 115 19.05 30.54 -7.06
C CYS A 115 19.52 31.01 -8.45
N ASN A 116 20.03 30.08 -9.26
CA ASN A 116 20.40 30.33 -10.66
C ASN A 116 19.76 29.27 -11.56
N GLY A 117 19.34 29.65 -12.76
CA GLY A 117 18.77 28.66 -13.66
C GLY A 117 18.26 29.17 -15.00
N THR A 118 17.31 28.44 -15.54
CA THR A 118 16.66 28.61 -16.84
C THR A 118 15.15 28.71 -16.66
N GLU A 119 14.40 28.90 -17.75
CA GLU A 119 12.93 28.99 -17.74
C GLU A 119 12.21 27.87 -16.96
N THR A 120 12.77 26.65 -16.96
CA THR A 120 12.12 25.47 -16.37
C THR A 120 12.85 24.85 -15.18
N ILE A 121 14.10 25.27 -14.92
CA ILE A 121 14.95 24.66 -13.88
C ILE A 121 15.66 25.76 -13.10
N LEU A 122 15.52 25.77 -11.78
CA LEU A 122 16.33 26.59 -10.87
C LEU A 122 17.18 25.69 -9.98
N THR A 123 18.46 26.03 -9.82
CA THR A 123 19.38 25.41 -8.88
C THR A 123 19.64 26.38 -7.74
N CYS A 124 19.28 25.98 -6.53
CA CYS A 124 19.29 26.82 -5.34
C CYS A 124 20.27 26.23 -4.30
N PRO A 125 21.42 26.87 -4.05
CA PRO A 125 22.30 26.44 -2.96
C PRO A 125 21.61 26.68 -1.63
N THR A 126 21.58 25.65 -0.78
CA THR A 126 20.92 25.76 0.52
C THR A 126 21.66 26.72 1.45
N PRO A 127 20.98 27.66 2.14
CA PRO A 127 21.62 28.53 3.12
C PRO A 127 22.09 27.72 4.34
N SER A 128 22.98 28.29 5.15
CA SER A 128 23.29 27.73 6.46
C SER A 128 22.08 27.81 7.40
N PHE A 129 22.01 26.91 8.39
CA PHE A 129 20.92 26.91 9.35
C PHE A 129 20.84 28.26 10.10
N PRO A 130 19.68 28.92 10.18
CA PRO A 130 19.57 30.33 10.59
C PRO A 130 19.80 30.61 12.10
N ASP A 131 19.94 29.59 12.95
CA ASP A 131 20.22 29.77 14.38
C ASP A 131 21.69 29.60 14.78
N ASP A 132 22.38 30.73 14.93
CA ASP A 132 23.70 30.78 15.53
C ASP A 132 23.71 30.56 17.05
N ALA A 133 22.55 30.67 17.70
CA ALA A 133 22.40 30.49 19.15
C ALA A 133 22.49 29.03 19.61
N ILE A 134 22.42 28.05 18.68
CA ILE A 134 22.54 26.64 18.99
C ILE A 134 24.02 26.31 19.25
N PRO A 135 24.40 25.86 20.47
CA PRO A 135 25.79 25.56 20.79
C PRO A 135 26.36 24.51 19.82
N ALA A 136 27.61 24.67 19.40
CA ALA A 136 28.31 23.72 18.52
C ALA A 136 28.28 22.25 19.02
N ARG A 137 28.03 22.05 20.33
CA ARG A 137 27.86 20.74 20.95
C ARG A 137 26.52 20.07 20.61
N ARG A 138 25.44 20.82 20.33
CA ARG A 138 24.15 20.28 19.84
C ARG A 138 24.20 19.94 18.36
N ARG A 139 24.95 20.71 17.56
CA ARG A 139 25.17 20.47 16.12
C ARG A 139 25.89 19.15 15.79
N ARG A 140 26.45 18.46 16.81
CA ARG A 140 27.18 17.18 16.69
C ARG A 140 26.61 16.04 17.54
N ALA A 141 25.53 16.28 18.30
CA ALA A 141 25.10 15.37 19.37
C ALA A 141 23.67 14.84 19.23
N THR A 142 23.01 15.08 18.10
CA THR A 142 21.69 14.51 17.80
C THR A 142 21.84 13.56 16.62
N ASP A 143 21.44 12.30 16.80
CA ASP A 143 21.18 11.37 15.69
C ASP A 143 19.94 11.79 14.87
N ASP A 144 19.22 12.83 15.32
CA ASP A 144 18.05 13.41 14.66
C ASP A 144 18.40 14.70 13.89
N ALA A 145 17.78 14.86 12.71
CA ALA A 145 17.89 16.04 11.86
C ALA A 145 17.16 17.26 12.44
N MET A 146 17.70 18.46 12.19
CA MET A 146 17.03 19.73 12.54
C MET A 146 16.08 20.15 11.44
N ILE A 147 14.83 20.48 11.79
CA ILE A 147 13.79 20.83 10.81
C ILE A 147 13.60 22.34 10.77
N ALA A 148 13.57 22.91 9.56
CA ALA A 148 13.25 24.31 9.30
C ALA A 148 12.18 24.44 8.21
N ASN A 149 11.50 25.59 8.15
CA ASN A 149 10.58 25.91 7.07
C ASN A 149 11.37 26.28 5.82
N LEU A 150 10.98 25.72 4.68
CA LEU A 150 11.53 25.99 3.37
C LEU A 150 10.55 26.82 2.55
N SER A 151 11.00 27.93 2.00
CA SER A 151 10.20 28.79 1.13
C SER A 151 11.06 29.36 0.00
N PHE A 152 10.41 29.77 -1.08
CA PHE A 152 11.07 30.37 -2.23
C PHE A 152 10.48 31.76 -2.47
N ASP A 153 11.32 32.78 -2.42
CA ASP A 153 10.95 34.17 -2.68
C ASP A 153 11.24 34.50 -4.15
N PHE A 154 10.19 34.65 -4.94
CA PHE A 154 10.24 35.02 -6.35
C PHE A 154 9.79 36.47 -6.51
N ASP A 155 10.67 37.41 -6.17
CA ASP A 155 10.45 38.86 -6.22
C ASP A 155 9.23 39.32 -5.39
N GLY A 156 9.06 38.78 -4.19
CA GLY A 156 7.96 39.09 -3.26
C GLY A 156 6.78 38.12 -3.33
N ASN A 157 6.74 37.22 -4.32
CA ASN A 157 5.82 36.09 -4.34
C ASN A 157 6.43 34.89 -3.61
N VAL A 158 6.13 34.76 -2.32
CA VAL A 158 6.67 33.68 -1.47
C VAL A 158 5.87 32.39 -1.70
N ILE A 159 6.54 31.37 -2.22
CA ILE A 159 6.01 30.03 -2.41
C ILE A 159 6.46 29.12 -1.26
N ASP A 160 5.51 28.44 -0.64
CA ASP A 160 5.78 27.46 0.41
C ASP A 160 6.38 26.17 -0.19
N GLY A 161 7.59 25.83 0.26
CA GLY A 161 8.32 24.62 -0.12
C GLY A 161 8.21 23.49 0.91
N GLY A 162 7.44 23.69 2.00
CA GLY A 162 7.30 22.74 3.09
C GLY A 162 8.43 22.84 4.11
N THR A 163 9.09 21.72 4.38
CA THR A 163 10.13 21.63 5.42
C THR A 163 11.43 21.06 4.87
N ILE A 164 12.56 21.53 5.40
CA ILE A 164 13.90 21.06 5.07
C ILE A 164 14.60 20.49 6.32
N GLU A 165 15.28 19.37 6.15
CA GLU A 165 16.02 18.68 7.20
C GLU A 165 17.53 18.97 7.12
N TYR A 166 18.11 19.43 8.23
CA TYR A 166 19.53 19.75 8.36
C TYR A 166 20.26 18.69 9.19
N PHE A 167 21.27 18.09 8.57
CA PHE A 167 22.15 17.07 9.17
C PHE A 167 23.49 17.67 9.61
N PRO A 168 24.22 17.02 10.53
CA PRO A 168 25.56 17.45 10.94
C PRO A 168 26.51 17.63 9.76
N ASP A 169 27.43 18.60 9.88
CA ASP A 169 28.44 18.87 8.85
C ASP A 169 29.43 17.70 8.71
N PRO A 170 29.81 17.31 7.48
CA PRO A 170 30.77 16.24 7.23
C PRO A 170 32.14 16.59 7.79
N VAL A 171 32.93 15.57 8.13
CA VAL A 171 34.29 15.74 8.66
C VAL A 171 35.26 14.90 7.84
N TYR A 172 36.25 15.55 7.21
CA TYR A 172 37.35 14.84 6.53
C TYR A 172 38.59 14.76 7.41
N GLU A 173 39.24 13.61 7.40
CA GLU A 173 40.49 13.37 8.10
C GLU A 173 41.70 13.85 7.28
N SER A 174 42.77 14.25 7.96
CA SER A 174 44.04 14.53 7.29
C SER A 174 44.77 13.23 6.94
N PHE A 175 45.52 13.22 5.84
CA PHE A 175 46.33 12.06 5.45
C PHE A 175 47.34 11.69 6.54
N SER A 176 47.55 10.38 6.70
CA SER A 176 48.40 9.81 7.74
C SER A 176 49.88 10.17 7.55
N GLY A 177 50.59 10.40 8.65
CA GLY A 177 52.03 10.71 8.68
C GLY A 177 52.38 12.18 8.87
N ASN A 178 53.63 12.45 9.27
CA ASN A 178 54.09 13.81 9.61
C ASN A 178 54.07 14.78 8.42
N SER A 179 54.15 14.28 7.19
CA SER A 179 54.14 15.06 5.95
C SER A 179 52.75 15.20 5.31
N ARG A 180 51.72 14.49 5.80
CA ARG A 180 50.36 14.44 5.23
C ARG A 180 50.36 14.19 3.71
N ILE A 181 51.16 13.23 3.26
CA ILE A 181 51.26 12.85 1.85
C ILE A 181 50.52 11.52 1.66
N TYR A 182 49.60 11.48 0.71
CA TYR A 182 48.93 10.27 0.25
C TYR A 182 49.67 9.68 -0.95
N GLU A 183 50.20 8.47 -0.79
CA GLU A 183 50.85 7.71 -1.86
C GLU A 183 49.79 6.86 -2.58
N SER A 184 49.58 7.12 -3.88
CA SER A 184 48.58 6.38 -4.68
C SER A 184 49.26 5.39 -5.63
N ASP A 185 48.96 4.10 -5.47
CA ASP A 185 49.49 3.03 -6.32
C ASP A 185 48.65 2.78 -7.60
N ASN A 186 47.39 3.20 -7.62
CA ASN A 186 46.40 2.84 -8.64
C ASN A 186 45.74 4.05 -9.34
N LYS A 187 46.35 5.25 -9.29
CA LYS A 187 45.76 6.52 -9.77
C LYS A 187 44.39 6.84 -9.15
N ARG A 188 44.14 6.35 -7.93
CA ARG A 188 42.93 6.62 -7.15
C ARG A 188 43.30 7.30 -5.84
N LEU A 189 42.51 8.30 -5.47
CA LEU A 189 42.65 9.00 -4.21
C LEU A 189 41.49 8.61 -3.31
N GLU A 190 41.80 8.13 -2.11
CA GLU A 190 40.81 7.84 -1.08
C GLU A 190 41.00 8.81 0.09
N ILE A 191 39.92 9.48 0.49
CA ILE A 191 39.91 10.45 1.58
C ILE A 191 38.92 9.95 2.63
N THR A 192 39.40 9.63 3.82
CA THR A 192 38.56 9.16 4.93
C THR A 192 37.88 10.32 5.63
N GLY A 193 36.68 10.05 6.15
CA GLY A 193 35.88 11.02 6.87
C GLY A 193 34.74 10.38 7.66
N MET A 194 33.82 11.20 8.12
CA MET A 194 32.58 10.80 8.80
C MET A 194 31.42 11.63 8.26
N ASP A 195 30.24 11.03 8.22
CA ASP A 195 28.97 11.67 7.86
C ASP A 195 28.93 12.24 6.43
N LEU A 196 29.67 11.63 5.51
CA LEU A 196 29.87 12.17 4.15
C LEU A 196 28.62 12.07 3.26
N THR A 197 27.66 11.19 3.57
CA THR A 197 26.47 10.92 2.74
C THR A 197 25.14 11.24 3.43
N LEU A 198 25.15 11.93 4.58
CA LEU A 198 23.90 12.15 5.34
C LEU A 198 22.92 13.07 4.61
N ALA A 199 23.41 14.07 3.87
CA ALA A 199 22.60 15.02 3.12
C ALA A 199 23.22 15.42 1.76
N SER A 200 24.16 14.61 1.26
CA SER A 200 24.99 14.92 0.11
C SER A 200 25.21 13.69 -0.76
N THR A 201 25.38 13.94 -2.06
CA THR A 201 25.68 12.97 -3.13
C THR A 201 27.03 13.28 -3.77
N GLU A 202 27.50 12.44 -4.70
CA GLU A 202 28.80 12.66 -5.38
C GLU A 202 28.87 14.03 -6.07
N ASP A 203 27.74 14.51 -6.61
CA ASP A 203 27.64 15.79 -7.33
C ASP A 203 27.80 17.01 -6.40
N ASP A 204 27.61 16.84 -5.07
CA ASP A 204 27.72 17.92 -4.08
C ASP A 204 29.16 18.12 -3.57
N VAL A 205 30.12 17.33 -4.05
CA VAL A 205 31.51 17.33 -3.58
C VAL A 205 32.49 17.55 -4.73
N LEU A 206 33.30 18.62 -4.61
CA LEU A 206 34.34 18.95 -5.58
C LEU A 206 35.74 18.80 -4.95
N VAL A 207 36.59 17.99 -5.58
CA VAL A 207 37.96 17.75 -5.11
C VAL A 207 38.96 18.41 -6.05
N LEU A 208 39.69 19.40 -5.54
CA LEU A 208 40.70 20.16 -6.29
C LEU A 208 42.12 19.71 -5.90
N LEU A 209 43.00 19.67 -6.90
CA LEU A 209 44.40 19.25 -6.81
C LEU A 209 45.31 20.40 -7.24
N GLY A 210 45.82 21.15 -6.25
CA GLY A 210 46.62 22.34 -6.51
C GLY A 210 45.83 23.46 -7.22
N PRO A 211 46.51 24.35 -7.96
CA PRO A 211 45.88 25.49 -8.63
C PRO A 211 45.04 25.15 -9.87
N ASP A 212 45.37 24.07 -10.58
CA ASP A 212 44.86 23.78 -11.92
C ASP A 212 44.40 22.32 -12.14
N GLY A 213 44.39 21.51 -11.08
CA GLY A 213 43.94 20.12 -11.13
C GLY A 213 42.59 19.91 -10.45
N GLU A 214 41.85 18.93 -10.96
CA GLU A 214 40.58 18.45 -10.42
C GLU A 214 40.60 16.92 -10.36
N CYS A 215 39.96 16.35 -9.34
CA CYS A 215 39.80 14.92 -9.15
C CYS A 215 38.31 14.59 -9.26
N THR A 216 37.92 13.87 -10.31
CA THR A 216 36.52 13.50 -10.54
C THR A 216 36.08 12.46 -9.51
N VAL A 217 35.10 12.80 -8.67
CA VAL A 217 34.54 11.90 -7.65
C VAL A 217 33.75 10.79 -8.34
N ASP A 218 34.07 9.52 -8.06
CA ASP A 218 33.40 8.36 -8.64
C ASP A 218 32.57 7.57 -7.64
N ASP A 219 32.81 7.76 -6.34
CA ASP A 219 32.14 7.05 -5.26
C ASP A 219 32.20 7.84 -3.94
N LEU A 220 31.05 8.05 -3.30
CA LEU A 220 30.91 8.70 -2.00
C LEU A 220 30.19 7.75 -1.03
N GLU A 221 30.94 7.15 -0.11
CA GLU A 221 30.40 6.35 0.99
C GLU A 221 30.40 7.16 2.30
N MET A 222 29.64 6.69 3.30
CA MET A 222 29.49 7.36 4.60
C MET A 222 30.80 7.84 5.24
N ASN A 223 31.88 7.07 5.10
CA ASN A 223 33.17 7.33 5.75
C ASN A 223 34.36 7.47 4.77
N VAL A 224 34.12 7.39 3.46
CA VAL A 224 35.20 7.46 2.47
C VAL A 224 34.71 8.09 1.16
N LEU A 225 35.49 9.06 0.68
CA LEU A 225 35.36 9.62 -0.67
C LEU A 225 36.44 9.02 -1.56
N ARG A 226 36.06 8.57 -2.75
CA ARG A 226 37.01 8.12 -3.79
C ARG A 226 36.88 9.00 -5.02
N CYS A 227 38.03 9.35 -5.57
CA CYS A 227 38.09 10.12 -6.81
C CYS A 227 39.25 9.67 -7.70
N GLN A 228 39.11 9.89 -9.00
CA GLN A 228 40.08 9.51 -10.01
C GLN A 228 41.10 10.63 -10.24
N LEU A 229 42.39 10.32 -10.07
CA LEU A 229 43.47 11.29 -10.29
C LEU A 229 43.69 11.52 -11.80
N PRO A 230 44.03 12.76 -12.22
CA PRO A 230 44.32 13.08 -13.61
C PRO A 230 45.59 12.38 -14.11
N ASP A 231 45.66 12.12 -15.42
CA ASP A 231 46.79 11.40 -16.03
C ASP A 231 48.13 12.12 -15.93
N ASN A 232 48.11 13.46 -15.99
CA ASN A 232 49.28 14.32 -15.82
C ASN A 232 49.23 15.01 -14.47
N GLN A 233 50.41 15.18 -13.85
CA GLN A 233 50.52 15.84 -12.56
C GLN A 233 50.11 17.34 -12.66
N PRO A 234 49.12 17.80 -11.88
CA PRO A 234 48.78 19.22 -11.76
C PRO A 234 49.90 20.04 -11.10
N GLN A 235 49.80 21.37 -11.15
CA GLN A 235 50.77 22.26 -10.52
C GLN A 235 50.88 21.98 -9.01
N ALA A 236 52.13 21.93 -8.55
CA ALA A 236 52.42 21.72 -7.14
C ALA A 236 51.99 22.92 -6.29
N GLY A 237 51.59 22.65 -5.04
CA GLY A 237 51.16 23.66 -4.08
C GLY A 237 49.65 23.68 -3.81
N ASN A 238 49.23 24.64 -2.98
CA ASN A 238 47.84 24.90 -2.64
C ASN A 238 47.12 25.68 -3.75
N LEU A 239 45.79 25.83 -3.65
CA LEU A 239 44.96 26.63 -4.57
C LEU A 239 45.50 28.06 -4.82
N ASN A 240 46.17 28.66 -3.84
CA ASN A 240 46.77 29.99 -3.94
C ASN A 240 48.21 30.01 -4.50
N GLY A 241 48.72 28.86 -4.97
CA GLY A 241 50.08 28.70 -5.51
C GLY A 241 51.19 28.61 -4.46
N THR A 242 50.86 28.55 -3.16
CA THR A 242 51.87 28.35 -2.11
C THR A 242 52.37 26.90 -2.09
N LEU A 243 53.68 26.71 -2.12
CA LEU A 243 54.30 25.38 -2.13
C LEU A 243 54.31 24.73 -0.75
N GLY A 244 54.18 23.40 -0.72
CA GLY A 244 54.35 22.59 0.49
C GLY A 244 55.78 22.63 1.06
N GLN A 245 55.94 22.21 2.31
CA GLN A 245 57.25 22.11 2.97
C GLN A 245 57.82 20.68 2.89
N GLY A 246 59.14 20.54 2.88
CA GLY A 246 59.82 19.24 2.84
C GLY A 246 59.50 18.46 1.56
N ASP A 247 59.14 17.18 1.72
CA ASP A 247 58.86 16.24 0.62
C ASP A 247 57.59 16.60 -0.19
N ALA A 248 56.72 17.47 0.36
CA ALA A 248 55.50 17.94 -0.29
C ALA A 248 55.71 19.13 -1.25
N LYS A 249 56.93 19.67 -1.37
CA LYS A 249 57.21 20.90 -2.15
C LYS A 249 56.84 20.78 -3.63
N ASN A 250 56.94 19.58 -4.19
CA ASN A 250 56.66 19.29 -5.60
C ASN A 250 55.34 18.53 -5.80
N LEU A 251 54.44 18.50 -4.82
CA LEU A 251 53.17 17.77 -4.89
C LEU A 251 51.97 18.73 -4.90
N PRO A 252 50.88 18.39 -5.60
CA PRO A 252 49.64 19.16 -5.55
C PRO A 252 48.94 18.94 -4.19
N ALA A 253 48.43 20.01 -3.59
CA ALA A 253 47.62 19.92 -2.38
C ALA A 253 46.17 19.56 -2.71
N VAL A 254 45.59 18.66 -1.91
CA VAL A 254 44.20 18.24 -2.03
C VAL A 254 43.32 19.21 -1.25
N THR A 255 42.31 19.78 -1.91
CA THR A 255 41.26 20.58 -1.27
C THR A 255 39.91 19.96 -1.59
N VAL A 256 39.11 19.66 -0.56
CA VAL A 256 37.75 19.13 -0.72
C VAL A 256 36.76 20.24 -0.41
N LEU A 257 35.86 20.52 -1.35
CA LEU A 257 34.72 21.41 -1.21
C LEU A 257 33.49 20.53 -1.08
N HIS A 258 32.76 20.64 0.03
CA HIS A 258 31.57 19.84 0.30
C HIS A 258 30.50 20.80 0.83
N GLY A 259 29.55 21.18 -0.03
CA GLY A 259 28.69 22.34 0.20
C GLY A 259 29.50 23.61 0.47
N ASN A 260 29.18 24.35 1.53
CA ASN A 260 29.90 25.56 1.92
C ASN A 260 31.21 25.32 2.70
N LEU A 261 31.57 24.06 2.95
CA LEU A 261 32.73 23.70 3.75
C LEU A 261 33.95 23.43 2.87
N ARG A 262 35.13 23.76 3.42
CA ARG A 262 36.43 23.54 2.77
C ARG A 262 37.38 22.78 3.68
N PHE A 263 37.91 21.66 3.18
CA PHE A 263 38.82 20.79 3.92
C PHE A 263 40.16 20.66 3.20
N TYR A 264 41.24 20.48 3.97
CA TYR A 264 42.61 20.36 3.46
C TYR A 264 43.27 19.07 3.97
N PRO A 265 42.96 17.90 3.37
CA PRO A 265 43.44 16.60 3.84
C PRO A 265 44.97 16.46 3.80
N GLY A 266 45.63 17.02 2.78
CA GLY A 266 47.08 16.94 2.62
C GLY A 266 47.53 17.05 1.15
N PHE A 267 48.62 16.38 0.78
CA PHE A 267 49.20 16.36 -0.57
C PHE A 267 49.13 14.96 -1.17
N VAL A 268 49.15 14.83 -2.49
CA VAL A 268 49.11 13.52 -3.17
C VAL A 268 50.32 13.29 -4.06
N SER A 269 50.93 12.09 -3.97
CA SER A 269 52.01 11.64 -4.84
C SER A 269 51.59 10.39 -5.62
N ALA A 270 51.34 10.57 -6.92
CA ALA A 270 50.92 9.48 -7.82
C ALA A 270 51.72 9.45 -9.15
N TRP A 271 52.58 10.44 -9.42
CA TRP A 271 53.21 10.66 -10.74
C TRP A 271 54.74 10.52 -10.73
N SER A 272 55.32 9.81 -9.76
CA SER A 272 56.78 9.63 -9.73
C SER A 272 57.26 8.79 -10.91
N ALA A 273 57.93 9.42 -11.88
CA ALA A 273 58.67 8.75 -12.93
C ALA A 273 60.03 8.29 -12.38
N THR A 274 60.20 6.97 -12.24
CA THR A 274 61.50 6.32 -12.08
C THR A 274 62.29 6.44 -13.39
N GLY A 275 62.93 7.59 -13.60
CA GLY A 275 64.18 7.67 -14.36
C GLY A 275 65.36 7.56 -13.38
N ASP A 276 66.53 7.05 -13.71
CA ASP A 276 67.09 6.64 -15.00
C ASP A 276 68.43 5.98 -14.63
N SER A 277 68.71 4.76 -15.07
CA SER A 277 70.06 4.20 -14.94
C SER A 277 70.27 3.05 -15.90
N LEU A 278 71.15 3.33 -16.87
CA LEU A 278 71.99 2.41 -17.62
C LEU A 278 71.42 1.83 -18.91
N VAL A 279 71.57 2.63 -19.95
CA VAL A 279 72.07 2.14 -21.24
C VAL A 279 73.46 1.52 -21.02
N LEU A 280 73.59 0.19 -21.16
CA LEU A 280 74.42 -0.48 -22.18
C LEU A 280 74.39 -2.03 -22.02
N ALA A 281 74.18 -2.73 -23.15
CA ALA A 281 74.52 -4.15 -23.44
C ALA A 281 73.66 -5.25 -22.75
N ILE A 282 72.98 -6.21 -23.39
CA ILE A 282 73.05 -6.86 -24.72
C ILE A 282 71.71 -7.56 -25.02
N VAL A 283 71.25 -7.40 -26.27
CA VAL A 283 70.12 -8.08 -26.94
C VAL A 283 70.49 -9.57 -27.15
N ILE A 284 69.65 -10.57 -26.86
CA ILE A 284 68.79 -11.30 -27.82
C ILE A 284 67.99 -12.36 -27.00
N SER A 285 66.74 -12.07 -26.60
CA SER A 285 65.71 -13.07 -26.17
C SER A 285 64.29 -12.45 -26.03
N SER A 286 64.14 -11.13 -26.22
CA SER A 286 62.98 -10.33 -25.82
C SER A 286 61.71 -10.47 -26.67
N VAL A 287 61.73 -11.17 -27.81
CA VAL A 287 60.61 -11.13 -28.76
C VAL A 287 59.48 -12.11 -28.40
N VAL A 288 59.78 -13.26 -27.80
CA VAL A 288 58.76 -14.30 -27.54
C VAL A 288 57.98 -14.02 -26.24
N GLY A 289 58.65 -13.55 -25.19
CA GLY A 289 58.01 -13.25 -23.89
C GLY A 289 57.03 -12.08 -23.95
N LEU A 290 57.34 -11.05 -24.75
CA LEU A 290 56.48 -9.88 -24.93
C LEU A 290 55.16 -10.24 -25.61
N ILE A 291 55.18 -11.14 -26.60
CA ILE A 291 53.97 -11.54 -27.33
C ILE A 291 53.02 -12.34 -26.41
N VAL A 292 53.54 -13.24 -25.59
CA VAL A 292 52.70 -14.04 -24.66
C VAL A 292 52.02 -13.17 -23.61
N ILE A 293 52.75 -12.20 -23.03
CA ILE A 293 52.21 -11.29 -22.03
C ILE A 293 51.14 -10.37 -22.64
N ILE A 294 51.38 -9.84 -23.85
CA ILE A 294 50.39 -9.01 -24.57
C ILE A 294 49.13 -9.83 -24.87
N THR A 295 49.25 -11.09 -25.30
CA THR A 295 48.06 -11.93 -25.56
C THR A 295 47.25 -12.21 -24.30
N LEU A 296 47.89 -12.45 -23.14
CA LEU A 296 47.20 -12.65 -21.86
C LEU A 296 46.46 -11.38 -21.40
N ILE A 297 47.08 -10.20 -21.54
CA ILE A 297 46.45 -8.92 -21.20
C ILE A 297 45.24 -8.65 -22.10
N ILE A 298 45.35 -8.91 -23.41
CA ILE A 298 44.22 -8.76 -24.34
C ILE A 298 43.09 -9.72 -23.98
N ILE A 299 43.39 -10.96 -23.60
CA ILE A 299 42.38 -11.93 -23.17
C ILE A 299 41.70 -11.47 -21.88
N LEU A 300 42.46 -11.01 -20.88
CA LEU A 300 41.91 -10.52 -19.61
C LEU A 300 41.05 -9.26 -19.80
N LEU A 301 41.50 -8.30 -20.61
CA LEU A 301 40.73 -7.10 -20.95
C LEU A 301 39.49 -7.44 -21.76
N TRP A 302 39.57 -8.43 -22.65
CA TRP A 302 38.41 -8.90 -23.41
C TRP A 302 37.41 -9.61 -22.50
N TRP A 303 37.88 -10.41 -21.54
CA TRP A 303 37.02 -11.14 -20.61
C TRP A 303 36.34 -10.21 -19.60
N SER A 304 37.08 -9.24 -19.03
CA SER A 304 36.50 -8.24 -18.13
C SER A 304 35.51 -7.32 -18.86
N ARG A 305 35.84 -6.85 -20.09
CA ARG A 305 34.89 -6.07 -20.90
C ARG A 305 33.69 -6.90 -21.33
N LYS A 306 33.85 -8.20 -21.59
CA LYS A 306 32.74 -9.10 -21.93
C LYS A 306 31.82 -9.31 -20.73
N GLU A 307 32.36 -9.49 -19.53
CA GLU A 307 31.59 -9.65 -18.29
C GLU A 307 30.86 -8.36 -17.90
N GLN A 308 31.54 -7.21 -17.99
CA GLN A 308 30.90 -5.89 -17.78
C GLN A 308 29.78 -5.61 -18.78
N ARG A 309 29.97 -5.92 -20.07
CA ARG A 309 28.90 -5.82 -21.08
C ARG A 309 27.77 -6.80 -20.84
N TYR A 310 28.07 -7.99 -20.33
CA TYR A 310 27.05 -8.99 -19.98
C TYR A 310 26.20 -8.51 -18.81
N LEU A 311 26.81 -7.96 -17.76
CA LEU A 311 26.12 -7.37 -16.61
C LEU A 311 25.29 -6.13 -17.01
N GLN A 312 25.82 -5.25 -17.87
CA GLN A 312 25.07 -4.10 -18.37
C GLN A 312 23.87 -4.50 -19.23
N ARG A 313 24.01 -5.53 -20.09
CA ARG A 313 22.89 -6.08 -20.86
C ARG A 313 21.85 -6.72 -19.94
N ALA A 314 22.28 -7.52 -18.97
CA ALA A 314 21.37 -8.14 -18.00
C ALA A 314 20.62 -7.09 -17.17
N ARG A 315 21.29 -6.01 -16.70
CA ARG A 315 20.62 -4.89 -16.01
C ARG A 315 19.61 -4.18 -16.92
N GLY A 316 20.00 -3.87 -18.16
CA GLY A 316 19.11 -3.22 -19.12
C GLY A 316 17.90 -4.07 -19.50
N GLU A 317 18.05 -5.40 -19.62
CA GLU A 317 16.94 -6.34 -19.85
C GLU A 317 15.96 -6.34 -18.66
N VAL A 318 16.45 -6.38 -17.43
CA VAL A 318 15.61 -6.31 -16.21
C VAL A 318 14.90 -4.97 -16.09
N GLU A 319 15.59 -3.85 -16.33
CA GLU A 319 15.00 -2.51 -16.31
C GLU A 319 13.95 -2.31 -17.39
N MET A 320 14.17 -2.87 -18.59
CA MET A 320 13.20 -2.87 -19.67
C MET A 320 11.94 -3.67 -19.31
N VAL A 321 12.10 -4.87 -18.74
CA VAL A 321 10.96 -5.68 -18.26
C VAL A 321 10.19 -4.91 -17.18
N ARG A 322 10.90 -4.32 -16.20
CA ARG A 322 10.29 -3.50 -15.13
C ARG A 322 9.54 -2.30 -15.70
N SER A 323 10.14 -1.54 -16.62
CA SER A 323 9.52 -0.37 -17.25
C SER A 323 8.29 -0.74 -18.07
N ASN A 324 8.37 -1.78 -18.90
CA ASN A 324 7.23 -2.30 -19.66
C ASN A 324 6.09 -2.72 -18.73
N MET A 325 6.43 -3.31 -17.59
CA MET A 325 5.46 -3.74 -16.61
C MET A 325 4.82 -2.57 -15.84
N MET A 326 5.59 -1.54 -15.50
CA MET A 326 5.06 -0.29 -14.94
C MET A 326 4.15 0.45 -15.94
N ASN A 327 4.47 0.41 -17.23
CA ASN A 327 3.58 0.92 -18.28
C ASN A 327 2.27 0.12 -18.35
N ARG A 328 2.32 -1.22 -18.24
CA ARG A 328 1.12 -2.06 -18.12
C ARG A 328 0.32 -1.75 -16.87
N ILE A 329 0.96 -1.47 -15.73
CA ILE A 329 0.26 -1.04 -14.51
C ILE A 329 -0.50 0.27 -14.77
N ARG A 330 0.12 1.24 -15.45
CA ARG A 330 -0.53 2.50 -15.81
C ARG A 330 -1.72 2.30 -16.75
N GLU A 331 -1.58 1.42 -17.74
CA GLU A 331 -2.66 1.07 -18.68
C GLU A 331 -3.82 0.34 -17.97
N VAL A 332 -3.51 -0.68 -17.17
CA VAL A 332 -4.48 -1.47 -16.40
C VAL A 332 -5.17 -0.62 -15.33
N GLY A 333 -4.46 0.30 -14.68
CA GLY A 333 -5.07 1.24 -13.74
C GLY A 333 -6.10 2.19 -14.38
N THR A 334 -6.04 2.40 -15.71
CA THR A 334 -7.00 3.21 -16.46
C THR A 334 -8.10 2.39 -17.13
N THR A 335 -7.89 1.08 -17.30
CA THR A 335 -8.83 0.17 -17.96
C THR A 335 -9.65 -0.57 -16.91
N SER A 336 -10.94 -0.26 -16.80
CA SER A 336 -11.82 -0.95 -15.84
C SER A 336 -11.84 -2.45 -16.08
N LEU A 337 -11.66 -3.24 -15.02
CA LEU A 337 -11.82 -4.69 -15.07
C LEU A 337 -13.24 -5.04 -15.53
N ASP A 338 -13.36 -5.87 -16.57
CA ASP A 338 -14.66 -6.32 -17.06
C ASP A 338 -15.30 -7.31 -16.08
N VAL A 339 -16.23 -6.79 -15.27
CA VAL A 339 -17.09 -7.56 -14.36
C VAL A 339 -18.56 -7.47 -14.80
N SER A 340 -18.79 -7.09 -16.07
CA SER A 340 -20.13 -6.86 -16.63
C SER A 340 -21.04 -8.08 -16.56
N VAL A 341 -20.48 -9.29 -16.69
CA VAL A 341 -21.26 -10.54 -16.59
C VAL A 341 -21.83 -10.74 -15.18
N ALA A 342 -21.06 -10.41 -14.14
CA ALA A 342 -21.56 -10.50 -12.78
C ALA A 342 -22.55 -9.38 -12.46
N ASP A 343 -22.34 -8.17 -13.01
CA ASP A 343 -23.30 -7.07 -12.92
C ASP A 343 -24.64 -7.41 -13.61
N ASP A 344 -24.62 -7.89 -14.85
CA ASP A 344 -25.80 -8.33 -15.60
C ASP A 344 -26.56 -9.45 -14.87
N ARG A 345 -25.86 -10.43 -14.28
CA ARG A 345 -26.49 -11.42 -13.40
C ARG A 345 -27.19 -10.77 -12.21
N THR A 346 -26.53 -9.82 -11.56
CA THR A 346 -27.08 -9.10 -10.40
C THR A 346 -28.31 -8.29 -10.79
N GLN A 347 -28.32 -7.68 -11.97
CA GLN A 347 -29.48 -6.96 -12.49
C GLN A 347 -30.66 -7.90 -12.80
N LYS A 348 -30.39 -9.12 -13.27
CA LYS A 348 -31.42 -10.13 -13.60
C LYS A 348 -31.97 -10.88 -12.39
N HIS A 349 -31.10 -11.30 -11.46
CA HIS A 349 -31.44 -12.23 -10.37
C HIS A 349 -31.25 -11.62 -8.97
N GLY A 350 -30.75 -10.40 -8.87
CA GLY A 350 -30.35 -9.79 -7.60
C GLY A 350 -28.97 -10.25 -7.13
N VAL A 351 -28.49 -9.62 -6.06
CA VAL A 351 -27.25 -10.04 -5.38
C VAL A 351 -27.49 -11.43 -4.77
N PRO A 352 -26.61 -12.42 -4.96
CA PRO A 352 -26.79 -13.79 -4.48
C PRO A 352 -26.53 -13.88 -2.96
N PHE A 353 -27.35 -13.20 -2.17
CA PHE A 353 -27.23 -13.11 -0.72
C PHE A 353 -27.78 -14.38 -0.04
N ARG A 354 -26.99 -15.03 0.84
CA ARG A 354 -27.37 -16.31 1.49
C ARG A 354 -28.54 -16.21 2.47
N GLY A 355 -28.80 -15.03 3.01
CA GLY A 355 -29.86 -14.80 3.99
C GLY A 355 -29.37 -14.17 5.29
N HIS A 356 -30.29 -13.55 6.03
CA HIS A 356 -29.96 -12.76 7.22
C HIS A 356 -29.35 -13.62 8.34
N VAL A 357 -29.94 -14.79 8.60
CA VAL A 357 -29.50 -15.71 9.66
C VAL A 357 -28.06 -16.14 9.43
N HIS A 358 -27.75 -16.65 8.22
CA HIS A 358 -26.40 -17.11 7.89
C HIS A 358 -25.38 -15.98 7.99
N CYS A 359 -25.69 -14.80 7.43
CA CYS A 359 -24.82 -13.63 7.51
C CYS A 359 -24.48 -13.26 8.96
N LEU A 360 -25.47 -13.21 9.84
CA LEU A 360 -25.25 -12.88 11.25
C LEU A 360 -24.50 -13.98 12.00
N THR A 361 -24.81 -15.24 11.72
CA THR A 361 -24.06 -16.37 12.29
C THR A 361 -22.57 -16.26 11.93
N MET A 362 -22.24 -15.94 10.68
CA MET A 362 -20.85 -15.74 10.26
C MET A 362 -20.22 -14.53 10.95
N MET A 363 -20.88 -13.38 10.98
CA MET A 363 -20.28 -12.18 11.58
C MET A 363 -20.12 -12.26 13.12
N LEU A 364 -20.98 -13.00 13.82
CA LEU A 364 -20.99 -13.08 15.29
C LEU A 364 -20.34 -14.32 15.87
N PHE A 365 -20.33 -15.44 15.13
CA PHE A 365 -19.91 -16.75 15.63
C PHE A 365 -18.87 -17.48 14.77
N ASN A 366 -18.41 -16.91 13.65
CA ASN A 366 -17.36 -17.54 12.85
C ASN A 366 -16.10 -17.82 13.70
N GLY A 367 -15.53 -19.01 13.54
CA GLY A 367 -14.38 -19.50 14.32
C GLY A 367 -14.70 -19.89 15.78
N LEU A 368 -15.93 -19.67 16.27
CA LEU A 368 -16.30 -19.99 17.65
C LEU A 368 -16.80 -21.43 17.82
N GLY A 369 -17.09 -22.15 16.73
CA GLY A 369 -17.56 -23.55 16.75
C GLY A 369 -18.94 -23.70 17.39
N VAL A 370 -19.74 -22.63 17.37
CA VAL A 370 -21.12 -22.60 17.85
C VAL A 370 -21.97 -22.00 16.75
N HIS A 371 -23.02 -22.70 16.34
CA HIS A 371 -24.03 -22.18 15.42
C HIS A 371 -25.33 -21.98 16.21
N PRO A 372 -25.85 -20.75 16.30
CA PRO A 372 -27.12 -20.50 17.00
C PRO A 372 -28.24 -21.19 16.24
N GLU A 373 -29.02 -22.00 16.95
CA GLU A 373 -30.15 -22.71 16.37
C GLU A 373 -31.25 -21.71 15.94
N THR A 374 -31.95 -22.02 14.85
CA THR A 374 -33.04 -21.19 14.32
C THR A 374 -34.41 -21.62 14.83
N THR A 375 -34.53 -22.84 15.32
CA THR A 375 -35.78 -23.47 15.75
C THR A 375 -35.67 -23.92 17.19
N ASP A 376 -36.70 -23.63 18.00
CA ASP A 376 -36.74 -24.12 19.37
C ASP A 376 -36.78 -25.65 19.40
N PRO A 377 -36.16 -26.28 20.42
CA PRO A 377 -36.13 -27.73 20.53
C PRO A 377 -37.55 -28.29 20.68
N GLU A 378 -37.86 -29.37 19.96
CA GLU A 378 -39.17 -30.03 20.01
C GLU A 378 -39.47 -30.65 21.38
N TYR A 379 -38.43 -31.01 22.15
CA TYR A 379 -38.54 -31.58 23.48
C TYR A 379 -37.49 -31.00 24.43
N MET A 380 -37.92 -30.59 25.61
CA MET A 380 -37.07 -30.13 26.71
C MET A 380 -37.61 -30.70 28.03
N GLU A 381 -36.72 -31.06 28.94
CA GLU A 381 -37.14 -31.45 30.29
C GLU A 381 -37.78 -30.24 31.02
N ASP A 382 -38.98 -30.42 31.58
CA ASP A 382 -39.75 -29.36 32.26
C ASP A 382 -38.92 -28.55 33.27
N PHE A 383 -38.07 -29.23 34.05
CA PHE A 383 -37.20 -28.58 35.03
C PHE A 383 -36.17 -27.65 34.38
N MET A 384 -35.60 -28.07 33.26
CA MET A 384 -34.61 -27.32 32.51
C MET A 384 -35.26 -26.10 31.85
N GLU A 385 -36.44 -26.29 31.24
CA GLU A 385 -37.22 -25.21 30.64
C GLU A 385 -37.57 -24.14 31.69
N HIS A 386 -38.09 -24.56 32.86
CA HIS A 386 -38.39 -23.66 33.96
C HIS A 386 -37.16 -22.89 34.46
N SER A 387 -35.99 -23.54 34.51
CA SER A 387 -34.73 -22.93 34.94
C SER A 387 -34.24 -21.89 33.94
N VAL A 388 -34.25 -22.21 32.65
CA VAL A 388 -33.83 -21.32 31.56
C VAL A 388 -34.74 -20.10 31.44
N ILE A 389 -36.06 -20.29 31.53
CA ILE A 389 -37.03 -19.18 31.52
C ILE A 389 -36.84 -18.26 32.73
N SER A 390 -36.58 -18.84 33.91
CA SER A 390 -36.35 -18.06 35.14
C SER A 390 -35.04 -17.27 35.07
N PHE A 391 -33.99 -17.89 34.55
CA PHE A 391 -32.71 -17.24 34.27
C PHE A 391 -32.87 -16.06 33.30
N TYR A 392 -33.55 -16.27 32.17
CA TYR A 392 -33.82 -15.19 31.21
C TYR A 392 -34.65 -14.05 31.83
N ARG A 393 -35.67 -14.37 32.64
CA ARG A 393 -36.48 -13.35 33.34
C ARG A 393 -35.63 -12.50 34.28
N MET A 394 -34.60 -13.07 34.89
CA MET A 394 -33.64 -12.35 35.72
C MET A 394 -32.77 -11.40 34.88
N LEU A 395 -32.23 -11.88 33.77
CA LEU A 395 -31.40 -11.08 32.85
C LEU A 395 -32.16 -9.91 32.20
N LYS A 396 -33.50 -9.91 32.16
CA LYS A 396 -34.31 -8.77 31.70
C LYS A 396 -34.18 -7.51 32.56
N LYS A 397 -33.63 -7.60 33.76
CA LYS A 397 -33.42 -6.45 34.64
C LYS A 397 -32.05 -5.85 34.36
N LYS A 398 -32.00 -4.55 34.04
CA LYS A 398 -30.77 -3.83 33.66
C LYS A 398 -29.65 -4.02 34.68
N GLU A 399 -29.98 -3.78 35.96
CA GLU A 399 -29.03 -3.88 37.07
C GLU A 399 -28.46 -5.29 37.19
N VAL A 400 -29.31 -6.32 37.06
CA VAL A 400 -28.90 -7.72 37.20
C VAL A 400 -28.04 -8.17 36.03
N LEU A 401 -28.38 -7.81 34.79
CA LEU A 401 -27.56 -8.13 33.62
C LEU A 401 -26.20 -7.45 33.66
N THR A 402 -26.17 -6.18 34.07
CA THR A 402 -24.91 -5.43 34.19
C THR A 402 -24.02 -6.04 35.27
N ASP A 403 -24.58 -6.38 36.44
CA ASP A 403 -23.82 -7.02 37.50
C ASP A 403 -23.36 -8.44 37.12
N PHE A 404 -24.19 -9.20 36.42
CA PHE A 404 -23.84 -10.51 35.90
C PHE A 404 -22.62 -10.44 34.97
N ILE A 405 -22.61 -9.51 34.01
CA ILE A 405 -21.47 -9.32 33.10
C ILE A 405 -20.20 -8.96 33.89
N ARG A 406 -20.29 -8.04 34.86
CA ARG A 406 -19.16 -7.68 35.73
C ARG A 406 -18.61 -8.87 36.51
N GLN A 407 -19.49 -9.75 37.01
CA GLN A 407 -19.07 -10.97 37.72
C GLN A 407 -18.32 -11.93 36.79
N LEU A 408 -18.81 -12.10 35.56
CA LEU A 408 -18.15 -12.93 34.54
C LEU A 408 -16.76 -12.38 34.15
N GLU A 409 -16.62 -11.06 34.08
CA GLU A 409 -15.36 -10.40 33.72
C GLU A 409 -14.27 -10.49 34.81
N ARG A 410 -14.67 -10.50 36.10
CA ARG A 410 -13.72 -10.63 37.22
C ARG A 410 -12.97 -11.96 37.24
N LYS A 411 -13.51 -13.01 36.61
CA LYS A 411 -12.85 -14.31 36.48
C LYS A 411 -11.86 -14.27 35.30
N LYS A 412 -10.59 -13.94 35.57
CA LYS A 412 -9.54 -13.71 34.56
C LYS A 412 -8.97 -14.97 33.88
N GLU A 413 -9.15 -16.17 34.42
CA GLU A 413 -8.51 -17.39 33.89
C GLU A 413 -9.36 -18.13 32.84
N GLY A 414 -8.77 -18.43 31.67
CA GLY A 414 -9.17 -19.55 30.79
C GLY A 414 -10.39 -19.38 29.87
N ARG A 415 -11.14 -18.28 29.91
CA ARG A 415 -12.46 -18.17 29.23
C ARG A 415 -12.50 -17.38 27.91
N GLY A 416 -11.37 -17.12 27.24
CA GLY A 416 -11.32 -16.21 26.06
C GLY A 416 -12.40 -16.48 25.01
N ARG A 417 -12.43 -17.70 24.46
CA ARG A 417 -13.45 -18.12 23.46
C ARG A 417 -14.87 -18.17 24.02
N GLU A 418 -15.03 -18.60 25.27
CA GLU A 418 -16.35 -18.64 25.94
C GLU A 418 -16.95 -17.25 26.13
N ARG A 419 -16.13 -16.24 26.46
CA ARG A 419 -16.56 -14.85 26.61
C ARG A 419 -17.13 -14.31 25.31
N GLU A 420 -16.52 -14.67 24.18
CA GLU A 420 -17.03 -14.28 22.88
C GLU A 420 -18.37 -14.91 22.56
N ILE A 421 -18.52 -16.20 22.85
CA ILE A 421 -19.78 -16.94 22.67
C ILE A 421 -20.88 -16.33 23.56
N ILE A 422 -20.60 -16.07 24.85
CA ILE A 422 -21.54 -15.46 25.79
C ILE A 422 -22.04 -14.10 25.27
N ALA A 423 -21.12 -13.23 24.84
CA ALA A 423 -21.47 -11.91 24.33
C ALA A 423 -22.34 -11.99 23.06
N SER A 424 -21.98 -12.85 22.10
CA SER A 424 -22.75 -13.04 20.87
C SER A 424 -24.14 -13.65 21.13
N LEU A 425 -24.26 -14.63 22.04
CA LEU A 425 -25.54 -15.21 22.46
C LEU A 425 -26.44 -14.18 23.17
N LEU A 426 -25.89 -13.38 24.07
CA LEU A 426 -26.62 -12.29 24.73
C LEU A 426 -27.16 -11.29 23.69
N ALA A 427 -26.29 -10.84 22.78
CA ALA A 427 -26.66 -9.86 21.77
C ALA A 427 -27.81 -10.35 20.88
N ILE A 428 -27.69 -11.57 20.34
CA ILE A 428 -28.69 -12.11 19.42
C ILE A 428 -30.03 -12.36 20.12
N THR A 429 -30.00 -12.88 21.35
CA THR A 429 -31.22 -13.17 22.13
C THR A 429 -32.00 -11.91 22.45
N PHE A 430 -31.35 -10.86 22.95
CA PHE A 430 -32.07 -9.64 23.33
C PHE A 430 -32.64 -8.89 22.11
N VAL A 431 -31.96 -8.97 20.95
CA VAL A 431 -32.47 -8.34 19.73
C VAL A 431 -33.64 -9.13 19.14
N SER A 432 -33.55 -10.47 19.06
CA SER A 432 -34.59 -11.35 18.51
C SER A 432 -35.88 -11.35 19.34
N GLU A 433 -35.79 -11.22 20.66
CA GLU A 433 -36.92 -11.13 21.60
C GLU A 433 -37.65 -9.78 21.60
N GLY A 434 -37.25 -8.86 20.73
CA GLY A 434 -37.87 -7.53 20.70
C GLY A 434 -37.41 -6.59 21.82
N LYS A 435 -36.30 -6.88 22.48
CA LYS A 435 -35.75 -6.11 23.63
C LYS A 435 -34.56 -5.22 23.27
N SER A 436 -34.40 -4.87 22.00
CA SER A 436 -33.32 -4.00 21.48
C SER A 436 -33.15 -2.66 22.21
N ILE A 437 -34.24 -2.02 22.66
CA ILE A 437 -34.17 -0.76 23.42
C ILE A 437 -33.46 -1.00 24.75
N HIS A 438 -33.95 -1.98 25.52
CA HIS A 438 -33.35 -2.37 26.79
C HIS A 438 -31.89 -2.79 26.63
N PHE A 439 -31.60 -3.56 25.58
CA PHE A 439 -30.25 -3.98 25.27
C PHE A 439 -29.33 -2.80 24.95
N THR A 440 -29.81 -1.83 24.18
CA THR A 440 -29.05 -0.59 23.90
C THR A 440 -28.73 0.16 25.18
N ASP A 441 -29.69 0.31 26.10
CA ASP A 441 -29.48 0.98 27.39
C ASP A 441 -28.46 0.26 28.30
N VAL A 442 -28.36 -1.08 28.19
CA VAL A 442 -27.35 -1.89 28.90
C VAL A 442 -25.99 -1.69 28.26
N VAL A 443 -25.88 -1.77 26.93
CA VAL A 443 -24.63 -1.58 26.19
C VAL A 443 -24.03 -0.20 26.46
N MET A 444 -24.84 0.88 26.48
CA MET A 444 -24.34 2.22 26.81
C MET A 444 -23.75 2.28 28.23
N SER A 445 -24.41 1.65 29.21
CA SER A 445 -23.87 1.60 30.58
C SER A 445 -22.61 0.76 30.70
N LEU A 446 -22.48 -0.31 29.91
CA LEU A 446 -21.26 -1.11 29.86
C LEU A 446 -20.10 -0.35 29.21
N VAL A 447 -20.37 0.47 28.18
CA VAL A 447 -19.38 1.37 27.57
C VAL A 447 -18.86 2.38 28.60
N GLU A 448 -19.76 3.03 29.34
CA GLU A 448 -19.39 3.96 30.42
C GLU A 448 -18.55 3.28 31.50
N ASP A 449 -18.90 2.04 31.87
CA ASP A 449 -18.15 1.24 32.83
C ASP A 449 -16.76 0.84 32.34
N GLU A 450 -16.63 0.37 31.10
CA GLU A 450 -15.33 -0.01 30.52
C GLU A 450 -14.36 1.18 30.47
N VAL A 451 -14.84 2.34 30.01
CA VAL A 451 -14.03 3.57 29.99
C VAL A 451 -13.61 3.97 31.40
N ARG A 452 -14.52 3.91 32.36
CA ARG A 452 -14.22 4.22 33.77
C ARG A 452 -13.19 3.26 34.35
N MET A 453 -13.37 1.96 34.18
CA MET A 453 -12.47 0.93 34.71
C MET A 453 -11.09 1.02 34.07
N ALA A 454 -11.00 1.28 32.76
CA ALA A 454 -9.74 1.42 32.07
C ALA A 454 -8.97 2.67 32.53
N SER A 455 -9.66 3.79 32.77
CA SER A 455 -9.07 4.99 33.38
C SER A 455 -8.55 4.75 34.80
N GLU A 456 -9.28 3.97 35.62
CA GLU A 456 -8.87 3.64 37.00
C GLU A 456 -7.71 2.64 37.08
N SER A 457 -7.55 1.79 36.06
CA SER A 457 -6.55 0.71 36.02
C SER A 457 -5.32 1.03 35.17
N SER A 458 -5.19 2.26 34.65
CA SER A 458 -4.13 2.68 33.72
C SER A 458 -4.01 1.78 32.47
N ARG A 459 -5.13 1.21 32.00
CA ARG A 459 -5.18 0.57 30.67
C ARG A 459 -5.02 1.64 29.58
N GLU A 460 -4.44 1.27 28.46
CA GLU A 460 -4.31 2.12 27.27
C GLU A 460 -5.70 2.54 26.77
N MET A 461 -6.04 3.81 26.96
CA MET A 461 -7.39 4.32 26.70
C MET A 461 -7.69 4.43 25.21
N ASP A 462 -6.68 4.69 24.40
CA ASP A 462 -6.72 4.78 22.94
C ASP A 462 -6.97 3.42 22.25
N THR A 463 -6.63 2.30 22.91
CA THR A 463 -6.82 0.95 22.35
C THR A 463 -8.15 0.30 22.73
N LEU A 464 -8.97 0.92 23.57
CA LEU A 464 -10.30 0.38 23.92
C LEU A 464 -11.15 0.12 22.68
N PHE A 465 -11.92 -0.97 22.74
CA PHE A 465 -12.76 -1.47 21.64
C PHE A 465 -11.98 -1.87 20.38
N THR A 466 -10.65 -1.98 20.44
CA THR A 466 -9.80 -2.48 19.33
C THR A 466 -9.70 -4.01 19.35
N ASN A 467 -9.47 -4.59 20.51
CA ASN A 467 -9.47 -6.03 20.72
C ASN A 467 -10.71 -6.37 21.55
N THR A 468 -11.39 -7.48 21.27
CA THR A 468 -12.57 -7.92 22.04
C THR A 468 -12.13 -8.79 23.21
N GLU A 469 -11.35 -8.22 24.13
CA GLU A 469 -10.73 -8.96 25.25
C GLU A 469 -11.71 -9.16 26.42
N THR A 470 -12.63 -8.21 26.60
CA THR A 470 -13.70 -8.28 27.60
C THR A 470 -15.04 -8.71 26.99
N ILE A 471 -15.95 -9.20 27.85
CA ILE A 471 -17.32 -9.56 27.43
C ILE A 471 -18.04 -8.29 26.98
N ALA A 472 -17.89 -7.19 27.70
CA ALA A 472 -18.48 -5.90 27.33
C ALA A 472 -17.97 -5.40 25.97
N GLU A 473 -16.66 -5.41 25.71
CA GLU A 473 -16.09 -5.00 24.42
C GLU A 473 -16.62 -5.87 23.26
N LYS A 474 -16.68 -7.20 23.44
CA LYS A 474 -17.31 -8.08 22.44
C LYS A 474 -18.79 -7.79 22.28
N LEU A 475 -19.52 -7.55 23.37
CA LEU A 475 -20.95 -7.28 23.34
C LEU A 475 -21.26 -5.97 22.60
N VAL A 476 -20.43 -4.94 22.77
CA VAL A 476 -20.48 -3.70 22.00
C VAL A 476 -20.26 -3.99 20.50
N SER A 477 -19.28 -4.82 20.16
CA SER A 477 -19.02 -5.22 18.76
C SER A 477 -20.19 -6.00 18.13
N SER A 478 -20.76 -6.95 18.87
CA SER A 478 -21.92 -7.73 18.43
C SER A 478 -23.17 -6.86 18.29
N TRP A 479 -23.41 -5.93 19.23
CA TRP A 479 -24.46 -4.92 19.13
C TRP A 479 -24.25 -4.03 17.91
N PHE A 480 -23.03 -3.52 17.70
CA PHE A 480 -22.71 -2.65 16.56
C PHE A 480 -23.01 -3.36 15.23
N THR A 481 -22.63 -4.64 15.13
CA THR A 481 -22.89 -5.49 13.96
C THR A 481 -24.39 -5.65 13.69
N LEU A 482 -25.18 -6.01 14.69
CA LEU A 482 -26.64 -6.19 14.55
C LEU A 482 -27.32 -4.90 14.09
N PHE A 483 -26.88 -3.75 14.62
CA PHE A 483 -27.47 -2.45 14.32
C PHE A 483 -27.00 -1.82 13.02
N MET A 484 -25.83 -2.23 12.51
CA MET A 484 -25.34 -1.88 11.17
C MET A 484 -25.84 -2.84 10.08
N PHE A 485 -26.50 -3.95 10.42
CA PHE A 485 -26.94 -4.92 9.42
C PHE A 485 -27.86 -4.32 8.35
N SER A 486 -28.85 -3.52 8.74
CA SER A 486 -29.75 -2.86 7.79
C SER A 486 -29.00 -1.87 6.88
N TYR A 487 -27.89 -1.29 7.35
CA TYR A 487 -27.01 -0.46 6.52
C TYR A 487 -26.32 -1.29 5.44
N LEU A 488 -25.72 -2.44 5.82
CA LEU A 488 -25.07 -3.35 4.88
C LEU A 488 -26.01 -3.80 3.77
N LYS A 489 -27.23 -4.19 4.17
CA LYS A 489 -28.27 -4.67 3.26
C LYS A 489 -28.67 -3.66 2.21
N VAL A 490 -28.75 -2.38 2.58
CA VAL A 490 -29.23 -1.32 1.68
C VAL A 490 -28.10 -0.75 0.83
N TYR A 491 -26.89 -0.60 1.38
CA TYR A 491 -25.82 0.17 0.74
C TYR A 491 -24.56 -0.64 0.39
N ALA A 492 -24.26 -1.72 1.11
CA ALA A 492 -22.95 -2.37 1.03
C ALA A 492 -22.93 -3.72 0.32
N PHE A 493 -24.00 -4.53 0.38
CA PHE A 493 -23.96 -5.90 -0.19
C PHE A 493 -23.65 -5.93 -1.68
N TYR A 494 -24.20 -5.00 -2.47
CA TYR A 494 -23.89 -4.95 -3.91
C TYR A 494 -22.41 -4.58 -4.17
N PRO A 495 -21.88 -3.45 -3.66
CA PRO A 495 -20.46 -3.13 -3.82
C PRO A 495 -19.52 -4.20 -3.27
N LEU A 496 -19.86 -4.84 -2.15
CA LEU A 496 -19.07 -5.90 -1.53
C LEU A 496 -19.01 -7.16 -2.42
N TYR A 497 -20.14 -7.53 -3.01
CA TYR A 497 -20.19 -8.59 -3.99
C TYR A 497 -19.33 -8.26 -5.22
N MET A 498 -19.46 -7.04 -5.76
CA MET A 498 -18.68 -6.61 -6.93
C MET A 498 -17.18 -6.57 -6.64
N LEU A 499 -16.76 -6.13 -5.45
CA LEU A 499 -15.36 -6.21 -5.02
C LEU A 499 -14.84 -7.65 -5.05
N TYR A 500 -15.58 -8.60 -4.47
CA TYR A 500 -15.17 -10.01 -4.48
C TYR A 500 -15.09 -10.56 -5.91
N GLN A 501 -16.06 -10.24 -6.77
CA GLN A 501 -16.03 -10.66 -8.17
C GLN A 501 -14.86 -10.06 -8.93
N ALA A 502 -14.50 -8.80 -8.67
CA ALA A 502 -13.34 -8.15 -9.27
C ALA A 502 -12.03 -8.81 -8.84
N ILE A 503 -11.86 -9.04 -7.53
CA ILE A 503 -10.69 -9.74 -6.97
C ILE A 503 -10.57 -11.13 -7.61
N LYS A 504 -11.65 -11.93 -7.56
CA LYS A 504 -11.66 -13.29 -8.12
C LYS A 504 -11.32 -13.29 -9.60
N THR A 505 -11.97 -12.42 -10.39
CA THR A 505 -11.74 -12.32 -11.84
C THR A 505 -10.30 -11.95 -12.16
N GLN A 506 -9.70 -11.01 -11.40
CA GLN A 506 -8.31 -10.64 -11.60
C GLN A 506 -7.32 -11.74 -11.19
N THR A 507 -7.58 -12.44 -10.07
CA THR A 507 -6.74 -13.58 -9.64
C THR A 507 -6.74 -14.71 -10.68
N GLU A 508 -7.90 -15.02 -11.28
CA GLU A 508 -8.08 -16.14 -12.21
C GLU A 508 -7.60 -15.85 -13.65
N LYS A 509 -7.25 -14.58 -13.96
CA LYS A 509 -6.61 -14.19 -15.24
C LYS A 509 -5.16 -14.63 -15.36
N GLY A 510 -4.50 -14.87 -14.23
CA GLY A 510 -3.13 -15.38 -14.18
C GLY A 510 -3.10 -16.84 -13.72
N PRO A 511 -1.96 -17.54 -13.87
CA PRO A 511 -1.81 -18.90 -13.37
C PRO A 511 -1.90 -18.93 -11.84
N ILE A 512 -2.38 -20.07 -11.33
CA ILE A 512 -2.46 -20.40 -9.91
C ILE A 512 -1.91 -21.82 -9.74
N ASP A 513 -0.98 -22.03 -8.82
CA ASP A 513 -0.46 -23.36 -8.48
C ASP A 513 -1.43 -24.08 -7.54
N GLU A 514 -1.96 -25.23 -7.95
CA GLU A 514 -2.93 -26.00 -7.17
C GLU A 514 -2.33 -26.65 -5.92
N GLY A 515 -1.01 -26.91 -5.92
CA GLY A 515 -0.32 -27.58 -4.82
C GLY A 515 0.14 -26.62 -3.72
N THR A 516 0.60 -25.43 -4.08
CA THR A 516 1.14 -24.42 -3.14
C THR A 516 0.17 -23.28 -2.85
N GLY A 517 -0.81 -23.05 -3.73
CA GLY A 517 -1.71 -21.90 -3.69
C GLY A 517 -1.03 -20.59 -4.11
N GLU A 518 0.18 -20.64 -4.68
CA GLU A 518 0.83 -19.47 -5.24
C GLU A 518 0.10 -18.99 -6.50
N ALA A 519 0.07 -17.68 -6.71
CA ALA A 519 -0.66 -17.07 -7.80
C ALA A 519 0.13 -15.93 -8.45
N TYR A 520 -0.14 -15.72 -9.73
CA TYR A 520 0.49 -14.66 -10.50
C TYR A 520 -0.05 -13.28 -10.13
N TYR A 521 -1.37 -13.15 -10.01
CA TYR A 521 -2.02 -11.96 -9.48
C TYR A 521 -2.55 -12.26 -8.08
N THR A 522 -1.92 -11.68 -7.07
CA THR A 522 -2.34 -11.76 -5.66
C THR A 522 -1.94 -10.49 -4.93
N LEU A 523 -2.63 -10.17 -3.84
CA LEU A 523 -2.22 -9.14 -2.87
C LEU A 523 -1.36 -9.71 -1.74
N GLU A 524 -1.34 -11.04 -1.58
CA GLU A 524 -0.55 -11.71 -0.56
C GLU A 524 0.87 -11.93 -1.06
N PHE A 525 1.81 -11.14 -0.54
CA PHE A 525 3.20 -11.17 -0.95
C PHE A 525 3.87 -12.54 -0.81
N ASN A 526 3.51 -13.33 0.21
CA ASN A 526 4.06 -14.67 0.45
C ASN A 526 3.53 -15.76 -0.51
N LYS A 527 2.45 -15.49 -1.24
CA LYS A 527 1.85 -16.39 -2.23
C LYS A 527 2.08 -15.91 -3.66
N LEU A 528 2.93 -14.92 -3.86
CA LEU A 528 3.29 -14.42 -5.18
C LEU A 528 4.28 -15.38 -5.83
N PHE A 529 4.13 -15.66 -7.13
CA PHE A 529 5.11 -16.48 -7.84
C PHE A 529 6.49 -15.84 -7.83
N ASP A 530 7.49 -16.58 -7.35
CA ASP A 530 8.89 -16.13 -7.38
C ASP A 530 9.46 -16.13 -8.81
N GLN A 531 8.91 -16.91 -9.74
CA GLN A 531 9.45 -17.07 -11.11
C GLN A 531 8.46 -16.62 -12.17
N THR A 532 8.97 -16.13 -13.30
CA THR A 532 8.16 -15.82 -14.48
C THR A 532 7.65 -17.11 -15.12
N VAL A 533 6.36 -17.39 -14.96
CA VAL A 533 5.67 -18.48 -15.65
C VAL A 533 5.20 -17.96 -17.01
N GLU A 534 5.61 -18.61 -18.10
CA GLU A 534 5.03 -18.36 -19.43
C GLU A 534 3.69 -19.08 -19.55
N PHE A 535 2.65 -18.37 -19.99
CA PHE A 535 1.31 -18.92 -20.17
C PHE A 535 0.57 -18.20 -21.30
N HIS A 536 -0.39 -18.90 -21.89
CA HIS A 536 -1.22 -18.40 -22.98
C HIS A 536 -2.70 -18.61 -22.64
N SER A 537 -3.54 -17.65 -23.02
CA SER A 537 -4.99 -17.80 -22.89
C SER A 537 -5.54 -18.65 -24.04
N LEU A 538 -6.45 -19.56 -23.71
CA LEU A 538 -7.16 -20.44 -24.64
C LEU A 538 -8.67 -20.26 -24.43
N GLY A 539 -9.44 -20.15 -25.50
CA GLY A 539 -10.90 -20.17 -25.49
C GLY A 539 -11.44 -21.57 -25.73
N LEU A 540 -12.18 -22.13 -24.78
CA LEU A 540 -12.83 -23.43 -24.89
C LEU A 540 -14.33 -23.29 -25.14
N ASP A 541 -14.83 -24.08 -26.09
CA ASP A 541 -16.26 -24.18 -26.39
C ASP A 541 -16.87 -25.33 -25.62
N VAL A 542 -17.76 -25.02 -24.69
CA VAL A 542 -18.50 -26.01 -23.91
C VAL A 542 -19.76 -26.39 -24.67
N VAL A 543 -19.88 -27.68 -24.97
CA VAL A 543 -20.95 -28.26 -25.79
C VAL A 543 -21.89 -29.14 -24.97
N ASP A 544 -23.13 -29.26 -25.46
CA ASP A 544 -24.13 -30.20 -24.93
C ASP A 544 -24.07 -31.55 -25.66
N GLU A 545 -25.01 -32.45 -25.35
CA GLU A 545 -25.11 -33.78 -25.97
C GLU A 545 -25.29 -33.72 -27.49
N ASP A 546 -25.99 -32.69 -27.98
CA ASP A 546 -26.24 -32.45 -29.40
C ASP A 546 -25.04 -31.80 -30.10
N GLY A 547 -23.96 -31.50 -29.35
CA GLY A 547 -22.75 -30.84 -29.85
C GLY A 547 -22.94 -29.34 -30.12
N GLN A 548 -24.01 -28.72 -29.59
CA GLN A 548 -24.24 -27.29 -29.68
C GLN A 548 -23.41 -26.56 -28.63
N VAL A 549 -22.72 -25.50 -29.05
CA VAL A 549 -21.95 -24.64 -28.15
C VAL A 549 -22.92 -23.74 -27.40
N TYR A 550 -22.88 -23.77 -26.05
CA TYR A 550 -23.70 -22.88 -25.22
C TYR A 550 -22.87 -22.00 -24.27
N LEU A 551 -21.58 -22.29 -24.10
CA LEU A 551 -20.68 -21.48 -23.29
C LEU A 551 -19.30 -21.41 -23.96
N HIS A 552 -18.72 -20.22 -23.97
CA HIS A 552 -17.33 -20.01 -24.36
C HIS A 552 -16.58 -19.54 -23.12
N VAL A 553 -15.49 -20.22 -22.76
CA VAL A 553 -14.76 -20.01 -21.49
C VAL A 553 -13.27 -19.82 -21.78
N ASN A 554 -12.74 -18.69 -21.33
CA ASN A 554 -11.31 -18.44 -21.40
C ASN A 554 -10.60 -19.13 -20.22
N VAL A 555 -9.60 -19.93 -20.54
CA VAL A 555 -8.72 -20.65 -19.61
C VAL A 555 -7.26 -20.36 -19.99
N LEU A 556 -6.32 -20.91 -19.22
CA LEU A 556 -4.89 -20.87 -19.51
C LEU A 556 -4.41 -22.26 -19.95
N ASP A 557 -3.41 -22.30 -20.83
CA ASP A 557 -2.72 -23.53 -21.23
C ASP A 557 -2.11 -24.29 -20.03
N VAL A 558 -1.67 -23.54 -19.02
CA VAL A 558 -1.13 -24.06 -17.76
C VAL A 558 -2.19 -24.35 -16.69
N ASP A 559 -3.48 -24.11 -16.94
CA ASP A 559 -4.52 -24.47 -15.96
C ASP A 559 -4.63 -26.00 -15.83
N SER A 560 -4.79 -26.50 -14.60
CA SER A 560 -5.09 -27.91 -14.34
C SER A 560 -6.51 -28.26 -14.81
N VAL A 561 -6.78 -29.54 -15.09
CA VAL A 561 -8.14 -30.01 -15.41
C VAL A 561 -9.14 -29.59 -14.33
N LYS A 562 -8.75 -29.64 -13.05
CA LYS A 562 -9.62 -29.21 -11.92
C LYS A 562 -9.93 -27.72 -11.99
N GLN A 563 -8.92 -26.89 -12.27
CA GLN A 563 -9.10 -25.44 -12.45
C GLN A 563 -9.99 -25.11 -13.66
N VAL A 564 -9.87 -25.85 -14.77
CA VAL A 564 -10.76 -25.68 -15.94
C VAL A 564 -12.19 -26.06 -15.61
N LYS A 565 -12.44 -27.19 -14.93
CA LYS A 565 -13.79 -27.55 -14.46
C LYS A 565 -14.40 -26.43 -13.62
N LYS A 566 -13.63 -25.88 -12.69
CA LYS A 566 -14.04 -24.74 -11.86
C LYS A 566 -14.39 -23.51 -12.69
N LYS A 567 -13.53 -23.10 -13.64
CA LYS A 567 -13.78 -21.95 -14.53
C LYS A 567 -15.04 -22.13 -15.38
N VAL A 568 -15.30 -23.34 -15.89
CA VAL A 568 -16.51 -23.66 -16.66
C VAL A 568 -17.76 -23.55 -15.79
N LEU A 569 -17.78 -24.18 -14.62
CA LEU A 569 -18.91 -24.13 -13.68
C LEU A 569 -19.18 -22.70 -13.20
N ASP A 570 -18.13 -21.93 -12.92
CA ASP A 570 -18.22 -20.53 -12.50
C ASP A 570 -18.79 -19.64 -13.60
N CYS A 571 -18.39 -19.87 -14.86
CA CYS A 571 -18.92 -19.16 -16.01
C CYS A 571 -20.40 -19.52 -16.27
N ALA A 572 -20.76 -20.80 -16.14
CA ALA A 572 -22.15 -21.24 -16.22
C ALA A 572 -23.04 -20.59 -15.15
N TRP A 573 -22.53 -20.52 -13.90
CA TRP A 573 -23.20 -19.81 -12.82
C TRP A 573 -23.31 -18.31 -13.09
N ARG A 574 -22.23 -17.63 -13.46
CA ARG A 574 -22.27 -16.18 -13.76
C ARG A 574 -23.26 -15.84 -14.88
N ARG A 575 -23.42 -16.68 -15.91
CA ARG A 575 -24.39 -16.45 -17.00
C ARG A 575 -25.83 -16.83 -16.66
N GLY A 576 -26.09 -17.37 -15.47
CA GLY A 576 -27.44 -17.71 -15.02
C GLY A 576 -27.97 -19.05 -15.53
N TYR A 577 -27.10 -19.92 -16.09
CA TYR A 577 -27.50 -21.28 -16.46
C TYR A 577 -27.82 -22.14 -15.22
N CYS A 578 -27.22 -21.82 -14.08
CA CYS A 578 -27.61 -22.39 -12.78
C CYS A 578 -27.86 -21.30 -11.73
N LEU A 579 -28.86 -21.56 -10.86
CA LEU A 579 -29.20 -20.65 -9.76
C LEU A 579 -28.18 -20.73 -8.63
N LYS A 580 -27.69 -21.94 -8.32
CA LYS A 580 -26.72 -22.23 -7.25
C LYS A 580 -25.36 -22.69 -7.80
N PRO A 581 -24.24 -22.40 -7.10
CA PRO A 581 -22.94 -22.98 -7.40
C PRO A 581 -22.99 -24.51 -7.39
N ARG A 582 -22.06 -25.15 -8.12
CA ARG A 582 -21.99 -26.61 -8.28
C ARG A 582 -20.65 -27.14 -7.83
N ASP A 583 -20.65 -28.32 -7.22
CA ASP A 583 -19.43 -28.96 -6.75
C ASP A 583 -18.54 -29.37 -7.94
N VAL A 584 -17.28 -28.94 -7.89
CA VAL A 584 -16.26 -29.24 -8.91
C VAL A 584 -15.91 -30.72 -8.90
N ASP A 585 -15.98 -31.36 -7.73
CA ASP A 585 -15.58 -32.76 -7.58
C ASP A 585 -16.67 -33.73 -8.04
N ALA A 586 -17.91 -33.26 -8.22
CA ALA A 586 -19.05 -34.05 -8.68
C ALA A 586 -19.13 -34.21 -10.21
N VAL A 587 -18.26 -33.53 -10.96
CA VAL A 587 -18.23 -33.56 -12.45
C VAL A 587 -16.85 -33.94 -12.99
N ASP A 588 -16.85 -34.52 -14.17
CA ASP A 588 -15.67 -34.81 -14.99
C ASP A 588 -15.67 -33.94 -16.25
N LEU A 589 -14.47 -33.65 -16.76
CA LEU A 589 -14.27 -32.91 -18.00
C LEU A 589 -13.88 -33.85 -19.13
N VAL A 590 -14.55 -33.74 -20.26
CA VAL A 590 -14.30 -34.58 -21.43
C VAL A 590 -14.00 -33.72 -22.65
N LEU A 591 -12.94 -34.08 -23.38
CA LEU A 591 -12.63 -33.48 -24.68
C LEU A 591 -13.46 -34.14 -25.78
N VAL A 592 -14.21 -33.35 -26.55
CA VAL A 592 -15.09 -33.82 -27.62
C VAL A 592 -14.37 -33.68 -28.96
N GLN A 593 -13.94 -34.80 -29.55
CA GLN A 593 -13.27 -34.81 -30.87
C GLN A 593 -14.29 -34.93 -32.02
N THR A 594 -15.29 -35.80 -31.84
CA THR A 594 -16.43 -35.97 -32.76
C THR A 594 -17.68 -36.33 -31.95
N HIS A 595 -18.87 -36.31 -32.56
CA HIS A 595 -20.14 -36.69 -31.88
C HIS A 595 -20.13 -38.11 -31.27
N GLN A 596 -19.18 -38.98 -31.62
CA GLN A 596 -19.06 -40.35 -31.09
C GLN A 596 -17.71 -40.65 -30.42
N GLN A 597 -16.78 -39.69 -30.38
CA GLN A 597 -15.44 -39.88 -29.82
C GLN A 597 -15.13 -38.77 -28.82
N SER A 598 -15.05 -39.16 -27.55
CA SER A 598 -14.81 -38.26 -26.43
C SER A 598 -13.72 -38.82 -25.51
N ILE A 599 -12.79 -38.00 -25.05
CA ILE A 599 -11.66 -38.40 -24.20
C ILE A 599 -11.83 -37.81 -22.80
N LEU A 600 -11.95 -38.66 -21.78
CA LEU A 600 -11.98 -38.23 -20.38
C LEU A 600 -10.64 -37.62 -19.98
N LEU A 601 -10.65 -36.36 -19.53
CA LEU A 601 -9.48 -35.67 -19.03
C LEU A 601 -9.33 -35.98 -17.54
N ARG A 602 -8.26 -36.69 -17.19
CA ARG A 602 -7.97 -37.05 -15.79
C ARG A 602 -7.33 -35.86 -15.09
N GLU A 603 -7.70 -35.64 -13.83
CA GLU A 603 -7.16 -34.54 -13.03
C GLU A 603 -5.68 -34.71 -12.71
N THR A 604 -5.25 -35.93 -12.39
CA THR A 604 -3.88 -36.23 -12.00
C THR A 604 -3.30 -37.41 -12.77
N SER A 605 -1.98 -37.44 -12.86
CA SER A 605 -1.17 -38.56 -13.33
C SER A 605 -0.07 -38.87 -12.31
N GLU A 606 0.41 -40.11 -12.31
CA GLU A 606 1.53 -40.51 -11.46
C GLU A 606 2.80 -40.63 -12.31
N ALA A 607 3.85 -39.89 -11.94
CA ALA A 607 5.16 -39.96 -12.58
C ALA A 607 6.24 -40.03 -11.50
N GLN A 608 7.12 -41.04 -11.58
CA GLN A 608 8.24 -41.24 -10.64
C GLN A 608 7.82 -41.25 -9.14
N GLY A 609 6.63 -41.79 -8.82
CA GLY A 609 6.10 -41.83 -7.45
C GLY A 609 5.59 -40.48 -6.92
N LYS A 610 5.47 -39.48 -7.78
CA LYS A 610 4.86 -38.17 -7.50
C LYS A 610 3.54 -38.03 -8.25
N ILE A 611 2.56 -37.40 -7.61
CA ILE A 611 1.26 -37.07 -8.23
C ILE A 611 1.38 -35.71 -8.90
N ILE A 612 1.16 -35.67 -10.21
CA ILE A 612 1.24 -34.46 -11.04
C ILE A 612 -0.16 -34.08 -11.50
N ALA A 613 -0.52 -32.80 -11.40
CA ALA A 613 -1.75 -32.26 -11.96
C ALA A 613 -1.63 -32.17 -13.50
N ASN A 614 -2.59 -32.73 -14.22
CA ASN A 614 -2.60 -32.64 -15.68
C ASN A 614 -3.17 -31.27 -16.11
N THR A 615 -2.49 -30.62 -17.05
CA THR A 615 -2.86 -29.30 -17.58
C THR A 615 -3.42 -29.37 -18.99
N MET A 616 -4.05 -28.30 -19.48
CA MET A 616 -4.51 -28.23 -20.87
C MET A 616 -3.35 -28.45 -21.86
N ASN A 617 -2.19 -27.87 -21.59
CA ASN A 617 -0.98 -28.05 -22.38
C ASN A 617 -0.49 -29.52 -22.36
N SER A 618 -0.59 -30.21 -21.23
CA SER A 618 -0.20 -31.63 -21.14
C SER A 618 -1.03 -32.55 -22.06
N TYR A 619 -2.27 -32.17 -22.35
CA TYR A 619 -3.15 -32.84 -23.29
C TYR A 619 -3.04 -32.31 -24.72
N GLY A 620 -2.24 -31.26 -24.97
CA GLY A 620 -2.12 -30.60 -26.27
C GLY A 620 -3.41 -29.91 -26.72
N ILE A 621 -4.23 -29.44 -25.78
CA ILE A 621 -5.47 -28.71 -26.07
C ILE A 621 -5.11 -27.30 -26.56
N GLN A 622 -5.75 -26.85 -27.63
CA GLN A 622 -5.55 -25.54 -28.23
C GLN A 622 -6.85 -24.71 -28.22
N ASP A 623 -6.77 -23.49 -28.74
CA ASP A 623 -7.91 -22.58 -28.89
C ASP A 623 -9.03 -23.20 -29.73
N GLU A 624 -10.29 -22.88 -29.40
CA GLU A 624 -11.52 -23.37 -30.05
C GLU A 624 -11.81 -24.89 -29.89
N TYR A 625 -11.09 -25.58 -29.01
CA TYR A 625 -11.38 -26.99 -28.71
C TYR A 625 -12.71 -27.13 -27.95
N ARG A 626 -13.43 -28.22 -28.25
CA ARG A 626 -14.74 -28.50 -27.67
C ARG A 626 -14.63 -29.42 -26.45
N VAL A 627 -15.25 -29.02 -25.35
CA VAL A 627 -15.28 -29.79 -24.10
C VAL A 627 -16.72 -29.96 -23.60
N ALA A 628 -16.96 -30.98 -22.79
CA ALA A 628 -18.24 -31.20 -22.13
C ALA A 628 -18.02 -31.60 -20.67
N LEU A 629 -18.98 -31.24 -19.81
CA LEU A 629 -19.04 -31.71 -18.43
C LEU A 629 -19.94 -32.94 -18.35
N ILE A 630 -19.52 -33.97 -17.64
CA ILE A 630 -20.34 -35.15 -17.33
C ILE A 630 -20.43 -35.33 -15.81
N PRO A 631 -21.54 -35.84 -15.25
CA PRO A 631 -21.60 -36.17 -13.83
C PRO A 631 -20.70 -37.39 -13.54
N LYS A 632 -19.96 -37.38 -12.42
CA LYS A 632 -19.29 -38.58 -11.90
C LYS A 632 -20.36 -39.57 -11.40
N GLN A 633 -20.90 -40.41 -12.27
CA GLN A 633 -21.92 -41.39 -11.87
C GLN A 633 -21.37 -42.34 -10.79
N HIS A 634 -22.16 -42.57 -9.73
CA HIS A 634 -21.95 -43.71 -8.83
C HIS A 634 -22.41 -44.99 -9.57
N GLY A 635 -21.49 -45.65 -10.29
CA GLY A 635 -21.70 -46.98 -10.86
C GLY A 635 -21.20 -47.13 -12.30
N GLU A 636 -20.26 -48.05 -12.51
CA GLU A 636 -19.83 -48.52 -13.83
C GLU A 636 -21.04 -49.11 -14.59
N GLY A 637 -21.53 -48.46 -15.65
CA GLY A 637 -22.54 -49.09 -16.51
C GLY A 637 -23.23 -48.26 -17.59
N ASP A 638 -23.46 -46.95 -17.41
CA ASP A 638 -24.24 -46.16 -18.37
C ASP A 638 -23.38 -45.27 -19.27
N GLY A 639 -23.82 -45.13 -20.53
CA GLY A 639 -23.11 -44.45 -21.60
C GLY A 639 -22.90 -42.94 -21.38
N TYR A 640 -22.19 -42.33 -22.33
CA TYR A 640 -21.88 -40.91 -22.35
C TYR A 640 -23.16 -40.05 -22.32
N GLN A 641 -23.43 -39.39 -21.19
CA GLN A 641 -24.53 -38.45 -21.03
C GLN A 641 -23.95 -37.10 -20.55
N ALA A 642 -23.90 -36.10 -21.42
CA ALA A 642 -23.36 -34.78 -21.10
C ALA A 642 -24.35 -34.02 -20.20
N LEU A 643 -23.83 -33.17 -19.30
CA LEU A 643 -24.69 -32.28 -18.53
C LEU A 643 -25.36 -31.30 -19.48
N ASP A 644 -26.69 -31.40 -19.64
CA ASP A 644 -27.45 -30.28 -20.16
C ASP A 644 -27.52 -29.19 -19.08
N LEU A 645 -26.57 -28.25 -19.13
CA LEU A 645 -26.51 -27.10 -18.22
C LEU A 645 -27.76 -26.20 -18.30
N LYS A 646 -28.64 -26.35 -19.30
CA LYS A 646 -29.95 -25.65 -19.39
C LYS A 646 -31.06 -26.39 -18.64
N GLU A 647 -31.04 -27.73 -18.57
CA GLU A 647 -31.99 -28.55 -17.80
C GLU A 647 -31.57 -28.80 -16.33
N VAL A 648 -30.37 -28.36 -15.94
CA VAL A 648 -29.81 -28.45 -14.57
C VAL A 648 -30.58 -27.61 -13.51
N ALA A 649 -31.67 -26.93 -13.90
CA ALA A 649 -32.68 -26.38 -13.00
C ALA A 649 -33.68 -27.42 -12.46
N SER A 650 -33.66 -28.66 -12.96
CA SER A 650 -34.54 -29.77 -12.53
C SER A 650 -34.01 -30.48 -11.27
N ASP A 651 -34.93 -30.91 -10.38
CA ASP A 651 -34.65 -31.68 -9.13
C ASP A 651 -33.84 -32.98 -9.35
N LYS A 652 -33.62 -33.40 -10.60
CA LYS A 652 -32.82 -34.55 -11.01
C LYS A 652 -31.34 -34.47 -10.61
N TYR A 653 -30.79 -33.27 -10.36
CA TYR A 653 -29.35 -33.03 -10.12
C TYR A 653 -29.08 -32.32 -8.78
N VAL A 654 -29.86 -32.63 -7.74
CA VAL A 654 -29.64 -32.14 -6.37
C VAL A 654 -28.30 -32.63 -5.79
N SER A 655 -27.80 -33.79 -6.21
CA SER A 655 -26.52 -34.36 -5.79
C SER A 655 -25.27 -33.62 -6.28
N LEU A 656 -25.41 -32.67 -7.22
CA LEU A 656 -24.30 -31.83 -7.71
C LEU A 656 -24.20 -30.49 -6.97
N GLN A 657 -24.99 -30.30 -5.90
CA GLN A 657 -24.96 -29.07 -5.10
C GLN A 657 -23.59 -28.91 -4.43
N TYR A 658 -23.07 -27.68 -4.49
CA TYR A 658 -21.83 -27.26 -3.88
C TYR A 658 -21.86 -27.57 -2.37
N VAL A 659 -21.07 -28.55 -1.93
CA VAL A 659 -20.85 -28.79 -0.50
C VAL A 659 -20.02 -27.63 0.01
N THR A 660 -20.56 -26.88 0.96
CA THR A 660 -19.81 -25.79 1.58
C THR A 660 -18.85 -26.38 2.60
N ASP A 661 -17.68 -25.77 2.82
CA ASP A 661 -16.72 -26.22 3.86
C ASP A 661 -17.35 -26.37 5.26
N GLU A 662 -18.53 -25.76 5.47
CA GLU A 662 -19.32 -25.85 6.71
C GLU A 662 -20.08 -27.19 6.88
N ASP A 663 -20.32 -27.96 5.83
CA ASP A 663 -20.86 -29.34 5.94
C ASP A 663 -19.76 -30.34 6.40
N VAL A 664 -18.51 -29.87 6.50
CA VAL A 664 -17.31 -30.63 6.92
C VAL A 664 -16.73 -30.03 8.21
N LEU A 665 -17.57 -29.65 9.18
CA LEU A 665 -17.10 -29.06 10.44
C LEU A 665 -16.33 -30.05 11.35
N ASP A 666 -16.25 -31.34 11.00
CA ASP A 666 -15.57 -32.38 11.79
C ASP A 666 -14.18 -32.81 11.27
N SER A 667 -13.60 -32.14 10.26
CA SER A 667 -12.24 -32.46 9.82
C SER A 667 -11.33 -31.26 9.57
N HIS A 668 -11.06 -30.49 10.64
CA HIS A 668 -9.77 -29.80 10.77
C HIS A 668 -8.68 -30.76 11.27
N LEU A 669 -8.59 -31.93 10.65
CA LEU A 669 -7.31 -32.58 10.46
C LEU A 669 -6.91 -32.20 9.04
N PRO A 670 -5.79 -31.48 8.82
CA PRO A 670 -5.25 -31.42 7.47
C PRO A 670 -5.08 -32.87 7.05
N GLN A 671 -5.89 -33.34 6.09
CA GLN A 671 -5.59 -34.59 5.44
C GLN A 671 -4.16 -34.40 4.94
N GLN A 672 -3.23 -35.19 5.47
CA GLN A 672 -1.91 -35.40 4.88
C GLN A 672 -2.15 -36.08 3.53
N GLY A 673 -2.76 -35.36 2.60
CA GLY A 673 -2.98 -35.74 1.22
C GLY A 673 -1.70 -35.44 0.47
N SER A 674 -1.18 -36.45 -0.22
CA SER A 674 -0.02 -36.38 -1.10
C SER A 674 0.06 -35.05 -1.83
N LYS A 675 1.17 -34.32 -1.65
CA LYS A 675 1.44 -33.00 -2.25
C LYS A 675 1.37 -33.12 -3.78
N VAL A 676 0.24 -32.72 -4.38
CA VAL A 676 0.07 -32.66 -5.84
C VAL A 676 1.02 -31.61 -6.39
N ILE A 677 1.75 -31.96 -7.44
CA ILE A 677 2.70 -31.08 -8.10
C ILE A 677 2.02 -30.49 -9.34
N HIS A 678 1.98 -29.16 -9.43
CA HIS A 678 1.42 -28.46 -10.58
C HIS A 678 2.53 -27.73 -11.35
N LEU A 679 2.87 -26.50 -10.96
CA LEU A 679 3.82 -25.63 -11.67
C LEU A 679 5.19 -25.61 -10.97
N LYS A 680 5.23 -25.63 -9.63
CA LYS A 680 6.46 -25.44 -8.85
C LYS A 680 7.04 -26.76 -8.30
N ASP A 681 7.50 -27.66 -9.17
CA ASP A 681 8.48 -28.72 -8.78
C ASP A 681 9.16 -29.51 -9.93
N LEU A 682 8.86 -29.22 -11.22
CA LEU A 682 9.51 -29.97 -12.31
C LEU A 682 11.00 -29.60 -12.46
N GLU A 683 11.39 -28.36 -12.16
CA GLU A 683 12.76 -27.88 -12.38
C GLU A 683 13.69 -28.01 -11.16
N GLN A 684 13.16 -27.94 -9.92
CA GLN A 684 13.99 -28.09 -8.71
C GLN A 684 14.58 -29.50 -8.55
N SER A 685 13.94 -30.51 -9.14
CA SER A 685 14.50 -31.87 -9.22
C SER A 685 15.76 -31.97 -10.07
N LYS A 686 15.96 -31.05 -11.03
CA LYS A 686 17.19 -30.94 -11.84
C LYS A 686 18.25 -30.03 -11.21
N MET A 687 17.87 -29.09 -10.33
CA MET A 687 18.79 -28.12 -9.72
C MET A 687 19.38 -28.53 -8.36
N LYS A 688 18.85 -29.56 -7.68
CA LYS A 688 19.45 -30.09 -6.44
C LYS A 688 20.85 -30.72 -6.62
N GLU A 689 21.35 -30.79 -7.86
CA GLU A 689 22.75 -31.14 -8.19
C GLU A 689 23.66 -29.91 -8.42
N SER A 690 23.21 -28.68 -8.17
CA SER A 690 24.06 -27.50 -8.28
C SER A 690 24.69 -27.10 -6.95
N THR A 691 26.02 -27.21 -6.90
CA THR A 691 26.94 -26.80 -5.83
C THR A 691 27.00 -25.26 -5.69
N MET A 692 25.86 -24.58 -5.57
CA MET A 692 25.83 -23.12 -5.42
C MET A 692 25.79 -22.73 -3.94
N PRO A 693 26.69 -21.84 -3.48
CA PRO A 693 26.72 -21.38 -2.09
C PRO A 693 25.51 -20.50 -1.74
N ASP A 694 25.01 -20.64 -0.50
CA ASP A 694 23.73 -20.09 0.00
C ASP A 694 23.54 -18.59 -0.25
N HIS A 695 24.61 -17.79 -0.20
CA HIS A 695 24.55 -16.35 -0.46
C HIS A 695 24.09 -15.99 -1.88
N ILE A 696 24.36 -16.86 -2.88
CA ILE A 696 23.92 -16.63 -4.26
C ILE A 696 22.49 -17.13 -4.45
N GLN A 697 22.07 -18.18 -3.73
CA GLN A 697 20.67 -18.60 -3.72
C GLN A 697 19.77 -17.52 -3.12
N GLN A 698 20.22 -16.88 -2.03
CA GLN A 698 19.46 -15.79 -1.41
C GLN A 698 19.41 -14.53 -2.28
N LYS A 699 20.53 -14.13 -2.89
CA LYS A 699 20.53 -13.01 -3.87
C LYS A 699 19.65 -13.28 -5.09
N ARG A 700 19.54 -14.54 -5.53
CA ARG A 700 18.65 -14.93 -6.63
C ARG A 700 17.19 -14.86 -6.21
N ALA A 701 16.85 -15.37 -5.03
CA ALA A 701 15.50 -15.27 -4.48
C ALA A 701 15.06 -13.81 -4.30
N ASP A 702 15.95 -12.93 -3.83
CA ASP A 702 15.65 -11.49 -3.70
C ASP A 702 15.47 -10.80 -5.06
N LEU A 703 16.25 -11.18 -6.08
CA LEU A 703 16.11 -10.66 -7.44
C LEU A 703 14.81 -11.12 -8.12
N ASP A 704 14.51 -12.41 -8.00
CA ASP A 704 13.32 -13.08 -8.54
C ASP A 704 12.04 -12.50 -7.88
N ARG A 705 12.07 -12.24 -6.57
CA ARG A 705 10.96 -11.64 -5.83
C ARG A 705 10.72 -10.16 -6.15
N ASN A 706 11.78 -9.40 -6.48
CA ASN A 706 11.65 -8.02 -6.99
C ASN A 706 11.05 -7.96 -8.41
N LEU A 707 11.26 -9.00 -9.22
CA LEU A 707 10.67 -9.09 -10.56
C LEU A 707 9.18 -9.45 -10.51
N ALA A 708 8.74 -10.17 -9.47
CA ALA A 708 7.35 -10.56 -9.29
C ALA A 708 6.46 -9.43 -8.74
N PHE A 709 7.01 -8.52 -7.95
CA PHE A 709 6.31 -7.42 -7.28
C PHE A 709 5.35 -6.61 -8.17
N PRO A 710 5.69 -6.27 -9.44
CA PRO A 710 4.77 -5.49 -10.25
C PRO A 710 3.52 -6.27 -10.66
N HIS A 711 3.46 -7.62 -10.55
CA HIS A 711 2.20 -8.36 -10.72
C HIS A 711 1.22 -8.06 -9.57
N MET A 712 1.72 -7.94 -8.34
CA MET A 712 0.93 -7.51 -7.19
C MET A 712 0.44 -6.07 -7.35
N LEU A 713 1.28 -5.18 -7.88
CA LEU A 713 0.85 -3.80 -8.23
C LEU A 713 -0.21 -3.79 -9.33
N THR A 714 -0.11 -4.68 -10.32
CA THR A 714 -1.13 -4.84 -11.36
C THR A 714 -2.46 -5.32 -10.76
N MET A 715 -2.41 -6.29 -9.84
CA MET A 715 -3.57 -6.74 -9.07
C MET A 715 -4.21 -5.57 -8.31
N LYS A 716 -3.42 -4.81 -7.55
CA LYS A 716 -3.85 -3.61 -6.82
C LYS A 716 -4.53 -2.59 -7.74
N ALA A 717 -3.87 -2.21 -8.84
CA ALA A 717 -4.38 -1.23 -9.79
C ALA A 717 -5.71 -1.67 -10.41
N SER A 718 -5.84 -2.95 -10.78
CA SER A 718 -7.04 -3.50 -11.42
C SER A 718 -8.29 -3.43 -10.53
N ILE A 719 -8.12 -3.62 -9.21
CA ILE A 719 -9.23 -3.67 -8.26
C ILE A 719 -9.50 -2.32 -7.58
N SER A 720 -8.60 -1.34 -7.72
CA SER A 720 -8.69 -0.04 -7.04
C SER A 720 -10.07 0.63 -7.17
N PRO A 721 -10.74 0.67 -8.35
CA PRO A 721 -12.05 1.31 -8.46
C PRO A 721 -13.12 0.68 -7.57
N TYR A 722 -13.06 -0.64 -7.35
CA TYR A 722 -13.99 -1.37 -6.49
C TYR A 722 -13.66 -1.18 -5.01
N VAL A 723 -12.37 -1.10 -4.69
CA VAL A 723 -11.88 -0.75 -3.34
C VAL A 723 -12.32 0.67 -2.98
N ASP A 724 -12.13 1.63 -3.87
CA ASP A 724 -12.56 3.03 -3.69
C ASP A 724 -14.09 3.11 -3.49
N GLY A 725 -14.86 2.42 -4.33
CA GLY A 725 -16.32 2.34 -4.19
C GLY A 725 -16.78 1.78 -2.83
N ILE A 726 -16.03 0.82 -2.28
CA ILE A 726 -16.26 0.32 -0.92
C ILE A 726 -15.93 1.39 0.14
N PHE A 727 -14.80 2.08 0.01
CA PHE A 727 -14.45 3.17 0.93
C PHE A 727 -15.49 4.30 0.91
N GLU A 728 -16.13 4.58 -0.22
CA GLU A 728 -17.26 5.53 -0.28
C GLU A 728 -18.45 5.07 0.56
N VAL A 729 -18.82 3.80 0.46
CA VAL A 729 -19.89 3.21 1.27
C VAL A 729 -19.49 3.13 2.74
N MET A 730 -18.22 2.90 3.06
CA MET A 730 -17.77 2.79 4.45
C MET A 730 -17.73 4.16 5.16
N PHE A 731 -17.22 5.20 4.49
CA PHE A 731 -16.83 6.46 5.14
C PHE A 731 -17.26 7.76 4.42
N LYS A 732 -18.10 7.71 3.36
CA LYS A 732 -18.62 8.94 2.71
C LYS A 732 -20.15 9.09 2.78
N MET A 733 -20.83 8.33 3.65
CA MET A 733 -22.29 8.38 3.80
C MET A 733 -22.75 8.60 5.25
N PRO A 734 -22.26 9.64 5.97
CA PRO A 734 -22.55 9.84 7.40
C PRO A 734 -24.06 9.99 7.68
N ALA A 735 -24.82 10.59 6.77
CA ALA A 735 -26.26 10.81 6.90
C ALA A 735 -27.08 9.51 6.86
N LYS A 736 -26.47 8.41 6.42
CA LYS A 736 -27.09 7.09 6.33
C LYS A 736 -26.78 6.21 7.54
N VAL A 737 -25.95 6.67 8.49
CA VAL A 737 -25.61 5.87 9.67
C VAL A 737 -26.86 5.58 10.52
N PRO A 738 -27.02 4.34 11.02
CA PRO A 738 -28.15 4.00 11.88
C PRO A 738 -28.16 4.87 13.16
N LEU A 739 -29.35 5.35 13.55
CA LEU A 739 -29.51 6.21 14.73
C LEU A 739 -28.94 5.63 16.03
N PRO A 740 -29.01 4.31 16.29
CA PRO A 740 -28.38 3.74 17.47
C PRO A 740 -26.85 3.87 17.44
N ILE A 741 -26.20 3.69 16.28
CA ILE A 741 -24.75 3.90 16.14
C ILE A 741 -24.36 5.35 16.41
N LYS A 742 -25.17 6.29 15.91
CA LYS A 742 -25.02 7.70 16.28
C LYS A 742 -25.12 7.89 17.80
N HIS A 743 -26.09 7.24 18.46
CA HIS A 743 -26.24 7.34 19.91
C HIS A 743 -24.99 6.85 20.66
N LEU A 744 -24.36 5.75 20.21
CA LEU A 744 -23.07 5.30 20.76
C LEU A 744 -21.99 6.38 20.61
N PHE A 745 -21.93 7.03 19.45
CA PHE A 745 -20.95 8.08 19.17
C PHE A 745 -21.17 9.32 20.03
N ASP A 746 -22.43 9.74 20.22
CA ASP A 746 -22.81 10.82 21.14
C ASP A 746 -22.42 10.47 22.59
N THR A 747 -22.52 9.19 23.00
CA THR A 747 -22.09 8.70 24.32
C THR A 747 -20.57 8.79 24.47
N PHE A 748 -19.80 8.39 23.45
CA PHE A 748 -18.34 8.59 23.46
C PHE A 748 -17.95 10.05 23.58
N ASP A 749 -18.62 10.95 22.86
CA ASP A 749 -18.38 12.41 22.96
C ASP A 749 -18.73 12.95 24.35
N GLY A 750 -19.79 12.44 24.98
CA GLY A 750 -20.15 12.77 26.36
C GLY A 750 -19.08 12.35 27.37
N LEU A 751 -18.48 11.16 27.18
CA LEU A 751 -17.37 10.67 27.99
C LEU A 751 -16.07 11.46 27.72
N ALA A 752 -15.88 11.94 26.50
CA ALA A 752 -14.73 12.74 26.08
C ALA A 752 -14.55 14.01 26.91
N VAL A 753 -15.64 14.62 27.38
CA VAL A 753 -15.61 15.81 28.26
C VAL A 753 -14.84 15.52 29.56
N LYS A 754 -14.90 14.28 30.06
CA LYS A 754 -14.27 13.87 31.32
C LYS A 754 -12.87 13.28 31.13
N TYR A 755 -12.66 12.53 30.04
CA TYR A 755 -11.45 11.71 29.85
C TYR A 755 -10.51 12.23 28.74
N GLY A 756 -10.99 13.10 27.84
CA GLY A 756 -10.22 13.72 26.76
C GLY A 756 -10.84 13.51 25.38
N GLU A 757 -10.81 14.55 24.52
CA GLU A 757 -11.41 14.53 23.17
C GLU A 757 -10.70 13.58 22.19
N ALA A 758 -9.39 13.37 22.36
CA ALA A 758 -8.61 12.48 21.50
C ALA A 758 -9.11 11.02 21.60
N TYR A 759 -9.41 10.54 22.80
CA TYR A 759 -9.82 9.15 23.03
C TYR A 759 -11.18 8.81 22.40
N ALA A 760 -12.13 9.75 22.41
CA ALA A 760 -13.42 9.52 21.76
C ALA A 760 -13.29 9.33 20.24
N LYS A 761 -12.34 10.03 19.61
CA LYS A 761 -12.02 9.82 18.19
C LYS A 761 -11.47 8.41 17.97
N ASP A 762 -10.59 7.93 18.84
CA ASP A 762 -10.04 6.58 18.76
C ASP A 762 -11.10 5.49 18.96
N TRP A 763 -11.99 5.61 19.97
CA TRP A 763 -13.04 4.62 20.21
C TRP A 763 -14.01 4.47 19.03
N LYS A 764 -14.45 5.59 18.43
CA LYS A 764 -15.31 5.59 17.24
C LYS A 764 -14.65 4.86 16.07
N LYS A 765 -13.38 5.20 15.83
CA LYS A 765 -12.54 4.61 14.78
C LYS A 765 -12.34 3.11 15.00
N ASN A 766 -12.05 2.69 16.24
CA ASN A 766 -11.84 1.29 16.60
C ASN A 766 -13.11 0.45 16.35
N CYS A 767 -14.29 0.94 16.76
CA CYS A 767 -15.57 0.27 16.49
C CYS A 767 -15.85 0.13 14.98
N LEU A 768 -15.66 1.21 14.20
CA LEU A 768 -15.88 1.18 12.75
C LEU A 768 -14.91 0.23 12.05
N SER A 769 -13.62 0.30 12.38
CA SER A 769 -12.60 -0.58 11.79
C SER A 769 -12.90 -2.04 12.07
N ASN A 770 -13.24 -2.38 13.33
CA ASN A 770 -13.55 -3.76 13.70
C ASN A 770 -14.79 -4.31 13.00
N PHE A 771 -15.84 -3.48 12.88
CA PHE A 771 -17.03 -3.85 12.14
C PHE A 771 -16.71 -4.16 10.68
N TRP A 772 -16.08 -3.21 9.97
CA TRP A 772 -15.80 -3.37 8.54
C TRP A 772 -14.76 -4.46 8.26
N ARG A 773 -13.78 -4.65 9.14
CA ARG A 773 -12.86 -5.79 9.09
C ARG A 773 -13.62 -7.11 9.18
N SER A 774 -14.54 -7.24 10.14
CA SER A 774 -15.37 -8.45 10.27
C SER A 774 -16.24 -8.68 9.04
N VAL A 775 -16.79 -7.63 8.43
CA VAL A 775 -17.53 -7.74 7.15
C VAL A 775 -16.63 -8.27 6.03
N LEU A 776 -15.40 -7.76 5.89
CA LEU A 776 -14.46 -8.16 4.85
C LEU A 776 -13.97 -9.61 5.06
N THR A 777 -13.52 -9.97 6.27
CA THR A 777 -13.07 -11.34 6.56
C THR A 777 -14.17 -12.38 6.33
N ASN A 778 -15.44 -12.03 6.54
CA ASN A 778 -16.58 -12.92 6.29
C ASN A 778 -17.19 -12.77 4.88
N LEU A 779 -16.66 -11.89 4.03
CA LEU A 779 -17.21 -11.54 2.73
C LEU A 779 -17.55 -12.74 1.84
N PRO A 780 -16.69 -13.78 1.70
CA PRO A 780 -16.98 -14.94 0.86
C PRO A 780 -18.17 -15.76 1.37
N SER A 781 -18.47 -15.69 2.66
CA SER A 781 -19.59 -16.39 3.31
C SER A 781 -20.90 -15.62 3.26
N LEU A 782 -20.89 -14.32 2.94
CA LEU A 782 -22.12 -13.53 2.84
C LEU A 782 -22.97 -13.90 1.61
N PHE A 783 -22.34 -14.49 0.60
CA PHE A 783 -22.95 -14.74 -0.71
C PHE A 783 -22.96 -16.23 -1.11
N GLU A 784 -23.99 -16.65 -1.84
CA GLU A 784 -24.15 -17.98 -2.42
C GLU A 784 -23.44 -18.01 -3.78
N MET A 785 -22.11 -17.95 -3.75
CA MET A 785 -21.26 -17.84 -4.94
C MET A 785 -20.10 -18.84 -4.89
N PRO A 786 -19.50 -19.20 -6.05
CA PRO A 786 -18.35 -20.09 -6.08
C PRO A 786 -17.10 -19.41 -5.49
N ARG A 787 -16.42 -20.09 -4.56
CA ARG A 787 -15.30 -19.54 -3.80
C ARG A 787 -13.94 -19.75 -4.47
N SER A 788 -12.99 -18.88 -4.17
CA SER A 788 -11.58 -19.01 -4.54
C SER A 788 -10.70 -18.73 -3.32
N GLU A 789 -9.82 -19.67 -2.98
CA GLU A 789 -8.90 -19.55 -1.83
C GLU A 789 -7.97 -18.34 -1.99
N THR A 790 -7.37 -18.17 -3.17
CA THR A 790 -6.52 -17.01 -3.50
C THR A 790 -7.29 -15.69 -3.37
N ALA A 791 -8.56 -15.66 -3.82
CA ALA A 791 -9.39 -14.46 -3.69
C ALA A 791 -9.77 -14.18 -2.24
N ASN A 792 -10.05 -15.22 -1.44
CA ASN A 792 -10.33 -15.08 0.00
C ASN A 792 -9.12 -14.48 0.73
N SER A 793 -7.92 -14.99 0.47
CA SER A 793 -6.69 -14.43 1.04
C SER A 793 -6.50 -12.94 0.67
N CYS A 794 -6.75 -12.57 -0.59
CA CYS A 794 -6.68 -11.16 -1.00
C CYS A 794 -7.67 -10.26 -0.22
N VAL A 795 -8.86 -10.76 0.10
CA VAL A 795 -9.84 -10.02 0.91
C VAL A 795 -9.38 -9.88 2.35
N ASP A 796 -8.77 -10.92 2.93
CA ASP A 796 -8.21 -10.86 4.29
C ASP A 796 -7.08 -9.82 4.38
N ILE A 797 -6.22 -9.74 3.36
CA ILE A 797 -5.19 -8.70 3.25
C ILE A 797 -5.80 -7.29 3.19
N LEU A 798 -6.92 -7.10 2.48
CA LEU A 798 -7.65 -5.82 2.50
C LEU A 798 -8.24 -5.50 3.87
N ALA A 799 -8.75 -6.52 4.57
CA ALA A 799 -9.28 -6.38 5.93
C ALA A 799 -8.20 -5.96 6.93
N ASP A 800 -6.99 -6.52 6.80
CA ASP A 800 -5.83 -6.15 7.61
C ASP A 800 -5.28 -4.76 7.26
N ALA A 801 -5.25 -4.38 5.98
CA ALA A 801 -4.88 -3.03 5.56
C ALA A 801 -5.80 -1.97 6.21
N LEU A 802 -7.13 -2.20 6.23
CA LEU A 802 -8.09 -1.32 6.91
C LEU A 802 -7.82 -1.18 8.41
N LYS A 803 -7.44 -2.28 9.07
CA LYS A 803 -7.06 -2.29 10.49
C LYS A 803 -5.78 -1.48 10.74
N HIS A 804 -4.80 -1.57 9.85
CA HIS A 804 -3.55 -0.82 9.97
C HIS A 804 -3.73 0.66 9.69
N ALA A 805 -4.53 1.03 8.69
CA ALA A 805 -4.81 2.43 8.34
C ALA A 805 -5.40 3.24 9.52
N THR A 806 -6.23 2.57 10.32
CA THR A 806 -6.88 3.17 11.49
C THR A 806 -5.98 3.21 12.73
N LYS A 807 -4.82 2.54 12.74
CA LYS A 807 -3.84 2.62 13.83
C LYS A 807 -2.72 3.60 13.50
N THR A 808 -2.19 4.27 14.53
CA THR A 808 -1.01 5.16 14.41
C THR A 808 0.27 4.34 14.54
N ILE A 809 0.51 3.38 13.65
CA ILE A 809 1.75 2.58 13.67
C ILE A 809 2.68 3.12 12.59
N SER A 810 3.86 3.59 13.00
CA SER A 810 5.01 3.78 12.11
C SER A 810 5.70 2.42 11.94
N LEU A 811 5.55 1.78 10.77
CA LEU A 811 6.33 0.59 10.45
C LEU A 811 7.79 0.98 10.17
N LYS A 812 8.73 0.08 10.46
CA LYS A 812 10.13 0.28 10.09
C LYS A 812 10.26 0.26 8.56
N GLN A 813 11.14 1.12 8.03
CA GLN A 813 11.43 1.21 6.58
C GLN A 813 11.89 -0.17 6.07
N GLY A 814 11.17 -0.73 5.09
CA GLY A 814 11.38 -2.09 4.54
C GLY A 814 10.29 -3.12 4.90
N GLU A 815 9.60 -2.98 6.04
CA GLU A 815 8.37 -3.78 6.32
C GLU A 815 7.18 -3.21 5.55
N SER A 816 7.16 -1.89 5.30
CA SER A 816 6.13 -1.17 4.53
C SER A 816 6.01 -1.59 3.08
N ASP A 817 7.13 -1.96 2.44
CA ASP A 817 7.22 -2.10 0.99
C ASP A 817 6.51 -3.36 0.48
N HIS A 818 6.24 -4.30 1.38
CA HIS A 818 5.55 -5.56 1.11
C HIS A 818 4.07 -5.54 1.53
N LEU A 819 3.58 -4.44 2.14
CA LEU A 819 2.19 -4.29 2.52
C LEU A 819 1.41 -3.55 1.43
N PRO A 820 0.42 -4.19 0.78
CA PRO A 820 -0.45 -3.48 -0.14
C PRO A 820 -1.26 -2.41 0.61
N TYR A 821 -1.46 -1.26 -0.04
CA TYR A 821 -2.21 -0.10 0.47
C TYR A 821 -1.58 0.72 1.63
N TYR A 822 -0.33 0.42 2.03
CA TYR A 822 0.33 1.16 3.12
C TYR A 822 0.45 2.66 2.86
N ASN A 823 0.81 3.06 1.62
CA ASN A 823 0.98 4.46 1.23
C ASN A 823 -0.35 5.24 1.29
N GLU A 824 -1.49 4.56 1.17
CA GLU A 824 -2.83 5.13 1.23
C GLU A 824 -3.38 5.27 2.67
N HIS A 825 -2.71 4.70 3.67
CA HIS A 825 -3.15 4.75 5.07
C HIS A 825 -3.41 6.18 5.60
N PRO A 826 -2.58 7.21 5.33
CA PRO A 826 -2.85 8.57 5.80
C PRO A 826 -4.16 9.14 5.24
N LEU A 827 -4.44 8.90 3.96
CA LEU A 827 -5.67 9.34 3.31
C LEU A 827 -6.89 8.61 3.89
N GLN A 828 -6.80 7.29 4.05
CA GLN A 828 -7.87 6.48 4.64
C GLN A 828 -8.16 6.91 6.08
N ARG A 829 -7.13 7.21 6.88
CA ARG A 829 -7.28 7.73 8.25
C ARG A 829 -8.02 9.06 8.24
N LYS A 830 -7.69 9.97 7.31
CA LYS A 830 -8.39 11.24 7.14
C LYS A 830 -9.87 11.02 6.82
N MET A 831 -10.20 10.13 5.89
CA MET A 831 -11.59 9.81 5.54
C MET A 831 -12.39 9.31 6.75
N VAL A 832 -11.82 8.42 7.56
CA VAL A 832 -12.49 7.91 8.78
C VAL A 832 -12.70 9.02 9.80
N MET A 833 -11.75 9.93 9.95
CA MET A 833 -11.87 11.09 10.85
C MET A 833 -12.97 12.05 10.37
N ASP A 834 -12.98 12.40 9.09
CA ASP A 834 -13.98 13.28 8.49
C ASP A 834 -15.38 12.69 8.66
N TYR A 835 -15.56 11.39 8.40
CA TYR A 835 -16.80 10.67 8.61
C TYR A 835 -17.31 10.75 10.07
N CYS A 836 -16.42 10.48 11.04
CA CYS A 836 -16.75 10.57 12.46
C CYS A 836 -17.16 12.01 12.87
N ASN A 837 -16.47 13.02 12.34
CA ASN A 837 -16.78 14.43 12.60
C ASN A 837 -18.13 14.84 11.98
N GLU A 838 -18.43 14.38 10.76
CA GLU A 838 -19.71 14.64 10.10
C GLU A 838 -20.88 14.00 10.85
N ILE A 839 -20.70 12.80 11.42
CA ILE A 839 -21.71 12.18 12.29
C ILE A 839 -21.91 13.00 13.57
N ALA A 840 -20.82 13.45 14.22
CA ALA A 840 -20.89 14.26 15.43
C ALA A 840 -21.63 15.60 15.19
N ASN A 841 -21.47 16.18 14.00
CA ASN A 841 -22.14 17.43 13.61
C ASN A 841 -23.65 17.27 13.32
N GLN A 842 -24.18 16.05 13.28
CA GLN A 842 -25.61 15.84 13.05
C GLN A 842 -26.46 16.28 14.26
N PRO A 843 -27.73 16.69 14.06
CA PRO A 843 -28.60 17.16 15.15
C PRO A 843 -28.80 16.14 16.27
N LYS A 844 -28.72 16.57 17.54
CA LYS A 844 -28.89 15.72 18.73
C LYS A 844 -30.11 14.79 18.63
N LEU A 845 -29.91 13.53 18.99
CA LEU A 845 -30.91 12.48 18.82
C LEU A 845 -32.06 12.64 19.83
N ARG A 846 -33.31 12.57 19.34
CA ARG A 846 -34.49 12.54 20.22
C ARG A 846 -34.78 11.09 20.65
N PRO A 847 -35.07 10.81 21.93
CA PRO A 847 -35.32 9.44 22.43
C PRO A 847 -36.40 8.67 21.65
N ILE A 848 -37.46 9.35 21.21
CA ILE A 848 -38.54 8.74 20.43
C ILE A 848 -38.03 8.18 19.09
N LYS A 849 -37.10 8.88 18.43
CA LYS A 849 -36.50 8.43 17.16
C LYS A 849 -35.57 7.24 17.39
N LEU A 850 -34.78 7.26 18.46
CA LEU A 850 -33.92 6.14 18.85
C LEU A 850 -34.75 4.89 19.13
N ASN A 851 -35.78 4.99 19.97
CA ASN A 851 -36.64 3.85 20.33
C ASN A 851 -37.34 3.25 19.10
N ARG A 852 -37.75 4.10 18.15
CA ARG A 852 -38.31 3.62 16.88
C ARG A 852 -37.27 2.86 16.05
N ALA A 853 -36.05 3.35 15.96
CA ALA A 853 -34.97 2.67 15.23
C ALA A 853 -34.64 1.30 15.85
N CYS A 854 -34.48 1.23 17.18
CA CYS A 854 -34.28 -0.05 17.89
C CYS A 854 -35.45 -1.00 17.67
N SER A 855 -36.70 -0.53 17.78
CA SER A 855 -37.88 -1.35 17.53
C SER A 855 -37.94 -1.92 16.11
N ASN A 856 -37.50 -1.15 15.10
CA ASN A 856 -37.46 -1.63 13.72
C ASN A 856 -36.48 -2.79 13.54
N ILE A 857 -35.29 -2.69 14.15
CA ILE A 857 -34.28 -3.76 14.15
C ILE A 857 -34.83 -5.01 14.83
N SER A 858 -35.46 -4.86 15.99
CA SER A 858 -36.12 -5.96 16.68
C SER A 858 -37.21 -6.64 15.86
N LYS A 859 -37.94 -5.89 15.02
CA LYS A 859 -38.93 -6.48 14.10
C LYS A 859 -38.25 -7.24 12.96
N GLU A 860 -37.13 -6.73 12.46
CA GLU A 860 -36.36 -7.40 11.40
C GLU A 860 -35.85 -8.77 11.89
N PHE A 861 -35.37 -8.87 13.13
CA PHE A 861 -34.79 -10.09 13.70
C PHE A 861 -35.75 -10.97 14.52
N LYS A 862 -37.03 -10.59 14.57
CA LYS A 862 -38.01 -11.33 15.35
C LYS A 862 -38.15 -12.76 14.80
N ASP A 863 -38.16 -13.75 15.69
CA ASP A 863 -38.41 -15.15 15.38
C ASP A 863 -37.40 -15.77 14.37
N GLN A 864 -36.23 -15.14 14.15
CA GLN A 864 -35.18 -15.65 13.24
C GLN A 864 -34.23 -16.66 13.92
N PHE A 865 -34.13 -16.64 15.24
CA PHE A 865 -33.25 -17.49 16.04
C PHE A 865 -34.05 -18.11 17.19
N SER A 866 -33.73 -19.36 17.54
CA SER A 866 -34.29 -20.04 18.70
C SER A 866 -33.96 -19.27 19.96
N HIS A 867 -34.98 -18.78 20.64
CA HIS A 867 -34.78 -18.14 21.94
C HIS A 867 -34.34 -19.17 22.97
N LEU A 868 -35.02 -20.31 23.00
CA LEU A 868 -34.87 -21.29 24.06
C LEU A 868 -33.53 -22.02 23.98
N SER A 869 -33.05 -22.35 22.78
CA SER A 869 -31.75 -22.98 22.57
C SER A 869 -30.59 -22.04 22.90
N ASN A 870 -30.66 -20.78 22.44
CA ASN A 870 -29.63 -19.78 22.75
C ASN A 870 -29.55 -19.50 24.27
N MET A 871 -30.68 -19.44 24.96
CA MET A 871 -30.71 -19.27 26.42
C MET A 871 -30.24 -20.52 27.16
N MET A 872 -30.54 -21.73 26.66
CA MET A 872 -30.04 -22.97 27.22
C MET A 872 -28.51 -23.05 27.09
N HIS A 873 -27.96 -22.70 25.93
CA HIS A 873 -26.52 -22.64 25.71
C HIS A 873 -25.88 -21.63 26.67
N LEU A 874 -26.43 -20.41 26.75
CA LEU A 874 -25.93 -19.38 27.67
C LEU A 874 -25.99 -19.85 29.14
N TYR A 875 -27.09 -20.48 29.56
CA TYR A 875 -27.25 -21.02 30.90
C TYR A 875 -26.22 -22.11 31.19
N ASN A 876 -25.99 -23.04 30.25
CA ASN A 876 -25.00 -24.11 30.42
C ASN A 876 -23.57 -23.55 30.56
N LEU A 877 -23.21 -22.52 29.77
CA LEU A 877 -21.91 -21.86 29.87
C LEU A 877 -21.72 -21.09 31.19
N THR A 878 -22.80 -20.65 31.82
CA THR A 878 -22.75 -19.75 32.99
C THR A 878 -23.32 -20.37 34.25
N LYS A 879 -23.69 -21.66 34.23
CA LYS A 879 -24.37 -22.36 35.33
C LYS A 879 -23.67 -22.21 36.67
N SER A 880 -22.34 -22.36 36.69
CA SER A 880 -21.51 -22.22 37.90
C SER A 880 -21.36 -20.77 38.38
N ASP A 881 -21.62 -19.79 37.51
CA ASP A 881 -21.58 -18.37 37.82
C ASP A 881 -22.94 -17.89 38.35
N VAL A 882 -24.03 -18.42 37.80
CA VAL A 882 -25.41 -18.13 38.18
C VAL A 882 -25.68 -18.50 39.63
N GLU A 883 -25.09 -19.58 40.16
CA GLU A 883 -25.24 -19.97 41.57
C GLU A 883 -24.68 -18.92 42.56
N ASN A 884 -23.76 -18.05 42.12
CA ASN A 884 -23.21 -16.98 42.96
C ASN A 884 -24.02 -15.69 42.92
N LEU A 885 -24.82 -15.45 41.87
CA LEU A 885 -25.75 -14.32 41.78
C LEU A 885 -26.91 -14.40 42.78
N PHE A 886 -27.21 -15.61 43.27
CA PHE A 886 -28.28 -15.88 44.23
C PHE A 886 -27.82 -15.88 45.70
N LYS A 887 -26.52 -15.66 45.97
CA LYS A 887 -25.96 -15.47 47.31
C LYS A 887 -25.68 -14.00 47.55
#